data_AF-A0A2P6NZ94-F1
#
_entry.id   AF-A0A2P6NZ94-F1
#
_cell.length_a   1.000
_cell.length_b   1.000
_cell.length_c   1.000
_cell.angle_alpha   90.00
_cell.angle_beta   90.00
_cell.angle_gamma   90.00
#
_symmetry.space_group_name_H-M   'P 1'
#
loop_
_entity.id
_entity.type
_entity.pdbx_description
1 polymer ?
#
loop_
_entity_poly.entity_id
_entity_poly.type
_entity_poly.pdbx_seq_one_letter_code
_entity_poly.pdbx_strand_id
1 'polypeptide(L)'
;MVLTYETEPSDIEHVTSETIQSVRNLFDQILNVKDGSWLDVFGRFSDGLAKIHNRLWLSELMVRVGAKPETRKAYAESSSKLKQLRTQTFADPSFYSVLSSHRHLRAPAEEGYNPNEDLKFMKDVLLQFERNGCSLPTEKLEAYRKLSSRLSDVEGQFNRAVGEDLSHIIVKREDLVGLSEDFIENLKRVDGGEGDERIVTMKYPDVLPVLKKAKKEETRRRARACMDNRAGFDNMKKLKEAILLRGEIARVLGYKSWAEYRLEVKLPRTPERVVEFSEQLAEKLKSLSEKEMKVLLDIKREDKEKEGEKFDGKLHGWDSSFYMNKFLERDYGLDEEQIRGYFPIDHVTKEILSTYETLLGLKFTELTQKHPEALWDESVKLYRVEEKSDGEFVGHFYLDLIPRDGKYSHACAYPVIDGLTFFHDGPSTTRQHPIAVMIANFTRPTASKPSLLNHSEIKTYCHEFGHVMHNICSKVRHSENTWLFAGMDFIECPSQMMENFIWQKDVLKRWGEEVEEELTRRRISKHYERGEPMSDGLIDKIIASKNVGIGMSKLQQAFMGLYDIKIHSLDTDSLFPPNDDGSSLSDLWMTGMEAVPGTHYVSSWLHLCSDYDAGYYSYLWSEVFSSDLFSRFQAEGILSPKVGEDYRRLVLQPAASEDGMKLLGDFLGRAPNQESFLKSLGLN
;
A
#
# COMPACT_ATOMS: atom_id res chain seq x y z
N MET A 1 -11.46 26.93 0.21
CA MET A 1 -10.61 26.49 1.33
C MET A 1 -9.52 25.61 0.73
N VAL A 2 -8.25 26.01 0.80
CA VAL A 2 -7.08 25.20 0.40
C VAL A 2 -6.32 24.76 1.66
N LEU A 3 -5.39 23.82 1.55
CA LEU A 3 -4.59 23.39 2.71
C LEU A 3 -3.75 24.55 3.26
N THR A 4 -3.78 24.72 4.58
CA THR A 4 -2.91 25.65 5.32
C THR A 4 -2.06 24.84 6.29
N TYR A 5 -0.77 25.16 6.40
CA TYR A 5 0.15 24.50 7.31
C TYR A 5 1.22 25.48 7.80
N GLU A 6 1.77 25.23 8.99
CA GLU A 6 2.76 26.10 9.58
C GLU A 6 4.15 25.85 8.98
N THR A 7 4.90 26.91 8.74
CA THR A 7 6.26 26.84 8.18
C THR A 7 7.36 27.03 9.23
N GLU A 8 7.02 27.62 10.38
CA GLU A 8 7.94 27.86 11.49
C GLU A 8 7.78 26.82 12.60
N PRO A 9 8.89 26.25 13.14
CA PRO A 9 8.83 25.25 14.22
C PRO A 9 8.02 25.67 15.46
N SER A 10 8.07 26.94 15.85
CA SER A 10 7.32 27.46 17.00
C SER A 10 5.81 27.41 16.78
N ASP A 11 5.36 27.71 15.58
CA ASP A 11 3.95 27.73 15.23
C ASP A 11 3.40 26.30 15.17
N ILE A 12 4.21 25.36 14.63
CA ILE A 12 3.88 23.92 14.62
C ILE A 12 3.66 23.41 16.05
N GLU A 13 4.57 23.75 16.97
CA GLU A 13 4.47 23.36 18.37
C GLU A 13 3.25 23.98 19.05
N HIS A 14 3.00 25.27 18.81
CA HIS A 14 1.86 25.99 19.36
C HIS A 14 0.53 25.35 18.94
N VAL A 15 0.28 25.20 17.64
CA VAL A 15 -0.95 24.60 17.09
C VAL A 15 -1.13 23.16 17.55
N THR A 16 -0.03 22.39 17.66
CA THR A 16 -0.08 21.03 18.20
C THR A 16 -0.53 21.03 19.67
N SER A 17 -0.01 21.95 20.47
CA SER A 17 -0.35 22.06 21.90
C SER A 17 -1.80 22.49 22.10
N GLU A 18 -2.28 23.44 21.29
CA GLU A 18 -3.69 23.84 21.28
C GLU A 18 -4.63 22.69 20.88
N THR A 19 -4.25 21.92 19.85
CA THR A 19 -5.00 20.73 19.43
C THR A 19 -5.10 19.72 20.57
N ILE A 20 -3.96 19.39 21.21
CA ILE A 20 -3.92 18.46 22.35
C ILE A 20 -4.78 18.95 23.50
N GLN A 21 -4.73 20.26 23.82
CA GLN A 21 -5.54 20.82 24.90
C GLN A 21 -7.04 20.78 24.57
N SER A 22 -7.43 21.09 23.33
CA SER A 22 -8.82 20.99 22.87
C SER A 22 -9.35 19.55 22.99
N VAL A 23 -8.55 18.56 22.58
CA VAL A 23 -8.90 17.14 22.70
C VAL A 23 -9.01 16.72 24.16
N ARG A 24 -8.07 17.12 25.02
CA ARG A 24 -8.14 16.83 26.47
C ARG A 24 -9.40 17.39 27.11
N ASN A 25 -9.79 18.62 26.76
CA ASN A 25 -11.03 19.21 27.27
C ASN A 25 -12.28 18.39 26.90
N LEU A 26 -12.36 17.88 25.66
CA LEU A 26 -13.45 16.98 25.24
C LEU A 26 -13.42 15.67 26.04
N PHE A 27 -12.23 15.09 26.19
CA PHE A 27 -12.05 13.82 26.89
C PHE A 27 -12.32 13.92 28.41
N ASP A 28 -11.94 15.01 29.05
CA ASP A 28 -12.26 15.30 30.46
C ASP A 28 -13.77 15.42 30.66
N GLN A 29 -14.50 16.01 29.71
CA GLN A 29 -15.96 16.05 29.76
C GLN A 29 -16.57 14.65 29.73
N ILE A 30 -16.04 13.75 28.89
CA ILE A 30 -16.51 12.36 28.79
C ILE A 30 -16.31 11.62 30.12
N LEU A 31 -15.12 11.71 30.72
CA LEU A 31 -14.80 11.00 31.96
C LEU A 31 -15.69 11.39 33.16
N ASN A 32 -16.34 12.56 33.09
CA ASN A 32 -17.24 13.06 34.13
C ASN A 32 -18.72 12.79 33.85
N VAL A 33 -19.09 12.14 32.73
CA VAL A 33 -20.48 11.81 32.39
C VAL A 33 -20.99 10.68 33.31
N LYS A 34 -22.11 10.93 34.00
CA LYS A 34 -22.85 9.92 34.78
C LYS A 34 -24.14 9.46 34.08
N ASP A 35 -24.94 10.44 33.67
CA ASP A 35 -26.10 10.27 32.80
C ASP A 35 -25.91 11.24 31.62
N GLY A 36 -25.93 10.72 30.40
CA GLY A 36 -25.65 11.52 29.21
C GLY A 36 -26.26 10.96 27.94
N SER A 37 -26.38 11.81 26.93
CA SER A 37 -26.79 11.39 25.58
C SER A 37 -25.64 10.71 24.84
N TRP A 38 -25.93 10.08 23.69
CA TRP A 38 -24.89 9.51 22.85
C TRP A 38 -23.88 10.58 22.41
N LEU A 39 -24.34 11.80 22.15
CA LEU A 39 -23.50 12.94 21.77
C LEU A 39 -22.50 13.30 22.89
N ASP A 40 -22.96 13.30 24.15
CA ASP A 40 -22.13 13.64 25.31
C ASP A 40 -20.96 12.68 25.53
N VAL A 41 -21.08 11.44 25.04
CA VAL A 41 -20.10 10.37 25.23
C VAL A 41 -19.39 10.05 23.91
N PHE A 42 -20.07 9.40 22.97
CA PHE A 42 -19.47 8.93 21.72
C PHE A 42 -19.30 10.05 20.69
N GLY A 43 -20.20 11.03 20.65
CA GLY A 43 -20.04 12.21 19.78
C GLY A 43 -18.78 13.01 20.13
N ARG A 44 -18.58 13.33 21.42
CA ARG A 44 -17.35 13.98 21.89
C ARG A 44 -16.10 13.13 21.66
N PHE A 45 -16.20 11.82 21.84
CA PHE A 45 -15.08 10.91 21.58
C PHE A 45 -14.70 10.92 20.10
N SER A 46 -15.69 10.85 19.20
CA SER A 46 -15.53 10.96 17.75
C SER A 46 -14.86 12.28 17.35
N ASP A 47 -15.34 13.42 17.87
CA ASP A 47 -14.76 14.74 17.58
C ASP A 47 -13.31 14.85 18.06
N GLY A 48 -13.00 14.29 19.25
CA GLY A 48 -11.64 14.24 19.78
C GLY A 48 -10.70 13.42 18.89
N LEU A 49 -11.14 12.25 18.42
CA LEU A 49 -10.36 11.43 17.49
C LEU A 49 -10.19 12.12 16.13
N ALA A 50 -11.22 12.77 15.60
CA ALA A 50 -11.14 13.52 14.34
C ALA A 50 -10.12 14.67 14.44
N LYS A 51 -10.10 15.42 15.55
CA LYS A 51 -9.09 16.46 15.80
C LYS A 51 -7.67 15.90 15.87
N ILE A 52 -7.47 14.75 16.54
CA ILE A 52 -6.17 14.06 16.55
C ILE A 52 -5.78 13.69 15.12
N HIS A 53 -6.65 13.02 14.37
CA HIS A 53 -6.35 12.53 13.02
C HIS A 53 -6.03 13.66 12.05
N ASN A 54 -6.84 14.72 11.99
CA ASN A 54 -6.60 15.87 11.12
C ASN A 54 -5.19 16.46 11.35
N ARG A 55 -4.79 16.68 12.61
CA ARG A 55 -3.46 17.22 12.92
C ARG A 55 -2.36 16.20 12.66
N LEU A 56 -2.58 14.94 13.04
CA LEU A 56 -1.60 13.87 12.89
C LEU A 56 -1.24 13.66 11.42
N TRP A 57 -2.24 13.58 10.54
CA TRP A 57 -2.01 13.35 9.12
C TRP A 57 -1.34 14.54 8.44
N LEU A 58 -1.67 15.77 8.82
CA LEU A 58 -0.89 16.93 8.37
C LEU A 58 0.58 16.82 8.81
N SER A 59 0.83 16.53 10.09
CA SER A 59 2.19 16.40 10.60
C SER A 59 2.97 15.30 9.88
N GLU A 60 2.37 14.15 9.67
CA GLU A 60 3.00 13.04 8.97
C GLU A 60 3.24 13.32 7.48
N LEU A 61 2.34 14.03 6.80
CA LEU A 61 2.59 14.52 5.45
C LEU A 61 3.84 15.39 5.44
N MET A 62 3.89 16.40 6.31
CA MET A 62 4.98 17.36 6.31
C MET A 62 6.34 16.75 6.71
N VAL A 63 6.35 15.69 7.53
CA VAL A 63 7.55 14.86 7.76
C VAL A 63 8.05 14.23 6.45
N ARG A 64 7.14 13.82 5.57
CA ARG A 64 7.46 13.12 4.31
C ARG A 64 7.81 14.05 3.16
N VAL A 65 7.28 15.27 3.13
CA VAL A 65 7.39 16.16 1.95
C VAL A 65 8.02 17.51 2.22
N GLY A 66 8.09 17.92 3.49
CA GLY A 66 8.53 19.25 3.89
C GLY A 66 9.98 19.51 3.48
N ALA A 67 10.25 20.68 2.88
CA ALA A 67 11.57 21.00 2.33
C ALA A 67 12.67 21.18 3.41
N LYS A 68 12.32 21.82 4.53
CA LYS A 68 13.27 22.22 5.58
C LYS A 68 13.45 21.13 6.66
N PRO A 69 14.69 20.69 6.98
CA PRO A 69 14.95 19.69 8.02
C PRO A 69 14.37 20.05 9.40
N GLU A 70 14.49 21.31 9.81
CA GLU A 70 13.99 21.83 11.08
C GLU A 70 12.47 21.74 11.18
N THR A 71 11.76 22.09 10.10
CA THR A 71 10.30 21.97 10.00
C THR A 71 9.88 20.50 10.03
N ARG A 72 10.57 19.60 9.29
CA ARG A 72 10.31 18.15 9.35
C ARG A 72 10.48 17.60 10.76
N LYS A 73 11.51 18.04 11.50
CA LYS A 73 11.74 17.64 12.88
C LYS A 73 10.58 18.09 13.79
N ALA A 74 10.15 19.35 13.69
CA ALA A 74 9.04 19.87 14.48
C ALA A 74 7.72 19.10 14.20
N TYR A 75 7.44 18.78 12.94
CA TYR A 75 6.29 17.94 12.59
C TYR A 75 6.43 16.48 13.06
N ALA A 76 7.65 15.92 13.08
CA ALA A 76 7.88 14.59 13.65
C ALA A 76 7.60 14.57 15.15
N GLU A 77 8.00 15.61 15.89
CA GLU A 77 7.67 15.79 17.30
C GLU A 77 6.16 15.98 17.50
N SER A 78 5.50 16.75 16.65
CA SER A 78 4.04 16.91 16.65
C SER A 78 3.31 15.57 16.46
N SER A 79 3.69 14.81 15.43
CA SER A 79 3.16 13.47 15.16
C SER A 79 3.36 12.55 16.37
N SER A 80 4.56 12.54 16.95
CA SER A 80 4.87 11.73 18.14
C SER A 80 3.95 12.07 19.32
N LYS A 81 3.76 13.35 19.64
CA LYS A 81 2.86 13.81 20.71
C LYS A 81 1.40 13.38 20.47
N LEU A 82 0.93 13.43 19.22
CA LEU A 82 -0.46 13.06 18.86
C LEU A 82 -0.68 11.54 18.87
N LYS A 83 0.28 10.76 18.33
CA LYS A 83 0.27 9.29 18.43
C LYS A 83 0.30 8.85 19.90
N GLN A 84 1.10 9.50 20.73
CA GLN A 84 1.16 9.24 22.16
C GLN A 84 -0.18 9.54 22.83
N LEU A 85 -0.81 10.68 22.55
CA LEU A 85 -2.13 11.03 23.08
C LEU A 85 -3.16 9.95 22.72
N ARG A 86 -3.28 9.58 21.44
CA ARG A 86 -4.20 8.53 20.98
C ARG A 86 -3.93 7.20 21.68
N THR A 87 -2.66 6.79 21.74
CA THR A 87 -2.25 5.53 22.37
C THR A 87 -2.60 5.52 23.86
N GLN A 88 -2.34 6.62 24.57
CA GLN A 88 -2.69 6.76 25.99
C GLN A 88 -4.20 6.70 26.22
N THR A 89 -4.98 7.39 25.39
CA THR A 89 -6.45 7.35 25.45
C THR A 89 -6.97 5.92 25.32
N PHE A 90 -6.54 5.19 24.28
CA PHE A 90 -6.99 3.81 24.05
C PHE A 90 -6.36 2.77 24.99
N ALA A 91 -5.46 3.17 25.89
CA ALA A 91 -4.83 2.32 26.90
C ALA A 91 -5.30 2.64 28.33
N ASP A 92 -6.20 3.62 28.50
CA ASP A 92 -6.75 4.05 29.78
C ASP A 92 -8.10 3.36 30.06
N PRO A 93 -8.16 2.45 31.06
CA PRO A 93 -9.38 1.75 31.43
C PRO A 93 -10.53 2.66 31.87
N SER A 94 -10.25 3.91 32.26
CA SER A 94 -11.27 4.88 32.67
C SER A 94 -12.17 5.26 31.49
N PHE A 95 -11.60 5.49 30.30
CA PHE A 95 -12.40 5.71 29.10
C PHE A 95 -13.21 4.48 28.74
N TYR A 96 -12.60 3.29 28.77
CA TYR A 96 -13.32 2.05 28.48
C TYR A 96 -14.50 1.86 29.43
N SER A 97 -14.33 2.12 30.73
CA SER A 97 -15.41 2.02 31.74
C SER A 97 -16.59 2.95 31.41
N VAL A 98 -16.32 4.21 31.09
CA VAL A 98 -17.38 5.17 30.74
C VAL A 98 -18.04 4.80 29.40
N LEU A 99 -17.27 4.53 28.35
CA LEU A 99 -17.82 4.19 27.03
C LEU A 99 -18.64 2.89 27.09
N SER A 100 -18.12 1.86 27.76
CA SER A 100 -18.79 0.54 27.84
C SER A 100 -20.08 0.57 28.66
N SER A 101 -20.14 1.36 29.74
CA SER A 101 -21.37 1.54 30.54
C SER A 101 -22.47 2.27 29.75
N HIS A 102 -22.09 3.10 28.77
CA HIS A 102 -22.99 3.86 27.92
C HIS A 102 -23.28 3.22 26.55
N ARG A 103 -22.84 1.98 26.29
CA ARG A 103 -23.06 1.26 25.01
C ARG A 103 -24.52 1.07 24.57
N HIS A 104 -25.46 1.32 25.49
CA HIS A 104 -26.89 1.24 25.25
C HIS A 104 -27.45 2.49 24.56
N LEU A 105 -26.71 3.61 24.58
CA LEU A 105 -27.10 4.87 23.95
C LEU A 105 -27.13 4.75 22.42
N ARG A 106 -27.89 5.63 21.76
CA ARG A 106 -28.02 5.70 20.31
C ARG A 106 -27.84 7.12 19.82
N ALA A 107 -27.15 7.27 18.70
CA ALA A 107 -27.02 8.55 18.01
C ALA A 107 -28.39 9.06 17.54
N PRO A 108 -28.60 10.39 17.47
CA PRO A 108 -29.77 10.94 16.82
C PRO A 108 -29.79 10.58 15.33
N ALA A 109 -30.96 10.27 14.79
CA ALA A 109 -31.09 10.01 13.35
C ALA A 109 -30.84 11.30 12.55
N GLU A 110 -30.06 11.20 11.47
CA GLU A 110 -29.76 12.31 10.57
C GLU A 110 -29.88 11.85 9.12
N GLU A 111 -30.50 12.70 8.29
CA GLU A 111 -30.73 12.41 6.88
C GLU A 111 -29.41 12.39 6.09
N GLY A 112 -29.28 11.48 5.13
CA GLY A 112 -28.09 11.40 4.26
C GLY A 112 -26.92 10.58 4.81
N TYR A 113 -27.00 10.07 6.05
CA TYR A 113 -25.99 9.19 6.63
C TYR A 113 -26.52 7.78 6.91
N ASN A 114 -25.59 6.82 7.01
CA ASN A 114 -25.92 5.44 7.33
C ASN A 114 -26.28 5.31 8.83
N PRO A 115 -27.51 4.91 9.19
CA PRO A 115 -27.91 4.80 10.60
C PRO A 115 -27.16 3.71 11.38
N ASN A 116 -26.48 2.79 10.68
CA ASN A 116 -25.66 1.76 11.33
C ASN A 116 -24.21 2.20 11.57
N GLU A 117 -23.78 3.31 10.98
CA GLU A 117 -22.41 3.81 11.10
C GLU A 117 -22.06 4.11 12.56
N ASP A 118 -22.89 4.89 13.26
CA ASP A 118 -22.63 5.25 14.68
C ASP A 118 -22.58 4.02 15.58
N LEU A 119 -23.39 2.98 15.28
CA LEU A 119 -23.37 1.71 15.99
C LEU A 119 -22.08 0.93 15.73
N LYS A 120 -21.60 0.93 14.48
CA LYS A 120 -20.34 0.30 14.10
C LYS A 120 -19.16 1.02 14.75
N PHE A 121 -19.08 2.34 14.65
CA PHE A 121 -18.09 3.17 15.34
C PHE A 121 -17.99 2.83 16.83
N MET A 122 -19.13 2.82 17.53
CA MET A 122 -19.18 2.48 18.94
C MET A 122 -18.60 1.07 19.22
N LYS A 123 -19.00 0.06 18.44
CA LYS A 123 -18.53 -1.31 18.61
C LYS A 123 -17.03 -1.43 18.35
N ASP A 124 -16.54 -0.79 17.29
CA ASP A 124 -15.14 -0.85 16.90
C ASP A 124 -14.25 -0.13 17.92
N VAL A 125 -14.67 1.02 18.43
CA VAL A 125 -13.97 1.74 19.51
C VAL A 125 -13.89 0.88 20.76
N LEU A 126 -15.00 0.29 21.21
CA LEU A 126 -15.02 -0.58 22.39
C LEU A 126 -14.13 -1.81 22.20
N LEU A 127 -14.21 -2.45 21.03
CA LEU A 127 -13.35 -3.58 20.68
C LEU A 127 -11.87 -3.18 20.70
N GLN A 128 -11.52 -2.00 20.20
CA GLN A 128 -10.13 -1.52 20.23
C GLN A 128 -9.61 -1.34 21.66
N PHE A 129 -10.44 -0.88 22.61
CA PHE A 129 -10.09 -0.85 24.03
C PHE A 129 -9.87 -2.25 24.60
N GLU A 130 -10.75 -3.19 24.28
CA GLU A 130 -10.63 -4.59 24.74
C GLU A 130 -9.37 -5.25 24.19
N ARG A 131 -9.06 -5.02 22.92
CA ARG A 131 -7.83 -5.46 22.25
C ARG A 131 -6.57 -4.82 22.83
N ASN A 132 -6.70 -3.65 23.46
CA ASN A 132 -5.63 -2.99 24.21
C ASN A 132 -5.58 -3.40 25.69
N GLY A 133 -6.36 -4.42 26.07
CA GLY A 133 -6.36 -4.98 27.41
C GLY A 133 -7.11 -4.16 28.45
N CYS A 134 -7.86 -3.11 28.08
CA CYS A 134 -8.56 -2.26 29.05
C CYS A 134 -9.70 -2.97 29.81
N SER A 135 -10.14 -4.14 29.32
CA SER A 135 -11.08 -5.02 30.00
C SER A 135 -10.41 -6.04 30.94
N LEU A 136 -9.08 -6.12 30.94
CA LEU A 136 -8.33 -7.07 31.76
C LEU A 136 -8.27 -6.65 33.24
N PRO A 137 -8.20 -7.61 34.17
CA PRO A 137 -7.81 -7.34 35.55
C PRO A 137 -6.42 -6.67 35.63
N THR A 138 -6.18 -5.86 36.65
CA THR A 138 -4.96 -5.05 36.82
C THR A 138 -3.66 -5.83 36.60
N GLU A 139 -3.53 -7.02 37.19
CA GLU A 139 -2.33 -7.86 37.04
C GLU A 139 -2.06 -8.27 35.59
N LYS A 140 -3.12 -8.68 34.87
CA LYS A 140 -3.01 -9.05 33.45
C LYS A 140 -2.74 -7.83 32.56
N LEU A 141 -3.30 -6.67 32.89
CA LEU A 141 -3.04 -5.42 32.18
C LEU A 141 -1.58 -4.97 32.34
N GLU A 142 -0.99 -5.12 33.53
CA GLU A 142 0.44 -4.83 33.76
C GLU A 142 1.35 -5.78 32.95
N ALA A 143 1.01 -7.07 32.94
CA ALA A 143 1.71 -8.06 32.11
C ALA A 143 1.62 -7.72 30.61
N TYR A 144 0.40 -7.43 30.12
CA TYR A 144 0.16 -6.98 28.75
C TYR A 144 1.03 -5.76 28.39
N ARG A 145 1.02 -4.71 29.21
CA ARG A 145 1.81 -3.48 28.96
C ARG A 145 3.31 -3.77 28.86
N LYS A 146 3.85 -4.62 29.74
CA LYS A 146 5.27 -5.01 29.71
C LYS A 146 5.62 -5.76 28.42
N LEU A 147 4.77 -6.70 28.02
CA LEU A 147 4.95 -7.47 26.79
C LEU A 147 4.86 -6.59 25.54
N SER A 148 3.81 -5.78 25.42
CA SER A 148 3.63 -4.86 24.28
C SER A 148 4.78 -3.86 24.17
N SER A 149 5.28 -3.33 25.29
CA SER A 149 6.44 -2.43 25.28
C SER A 149 7.70 -3.12 24.77
N ARG A 150 7.92 -4.39 25.14
CA ARG A 150 9.08 -5.14 24.64
C ARG A 150 8.92 -5.51 23.17
N LEU A 151 7.71 -5.84 22.73
CA LEU A 151 7.39 -6.11 21.32
C LEU A 151 7.73 -4.90 20.45
N SER A 152 7.24 -3.71 20.81
CA SER A 152 7.52 -2.48 20.06
C SER A 152 9.02 -2.16 19.99
N ASP A 153 9.78 -2.41 21.06
CA ASP A 153 11.23 -2.21 21.07
C ASP A 153 11.95 -3.18 20.12
N VAL A 154 11.64 -4.48 20.18
CA VAL A 154 12.31 -5.48 19.33
C VAL A 154 11.94 -5.34 17.85
N GLU A 155 10.69 -5.02 17.52
CA GLU A 155 10.28 -4.69 16.15
C GLU A 155 10.99 -3.43 15.64
N GLY A 156 11.10 -2.40 16.48
CA GLY A 156 11.86 -1.20 16.17
C GLY A 156 13.33 -1.49 15.90
N GLN A 157 13.96 -2.37 16.68
CA GLN A 157 15.34 -2.81 16.45
C GLN A 157 15.48 -3.60 15.15
N PHE A 158 14.52 -4.48 14.84
CA PHE A 158 14.49 -5.25 13.59
C PHE A 158 14.44 -4.31 12.38
N ASN A 159 13.51 -3.34 12.40
CA ASN A 159 13.31 -2.40 11.30
C ASN A 159 14.51 -1.45 11.13
N ARG A 160 15.11 -0.97 12.22
CA ARG A 160 16.33 -0.15 12.18
C ARG A 160 17.49 -0.90 11.54
N ALA A 161 17.71 -2.17 11.91
CA ALA A 161 18.79 -2.98 11.34
C ALA A 161 18.65 -3.14 9.81
N VAL A 162 17.43 -3.24 9.28
CA VAL A 162 17.17 -3.27 7.83
C VAL A 162 17.36 -1.89 7.19
N GLY A 163 16.90 -0.82 7.84
CA GLY A 163 17.02 0.55 7.33
C GLY A 163 18.46 1.02 7.22
N GLU A 164 19.27 0.71 8.23
CA GLU A 164 20.70 1.05 8.35
C GLU A 164 21.61 0.07 7.60
N ASP A 165 21.06 -0.96 6.95
CA ASP A 165 21.84 -1.90 6.15
C ASP A 165 22.52 -1.20 4.96
N LEU A 166 23.85 -1.32 4.94
CA LEU A 166 24.76 -0.82 3.89
C LEU A 166 25.36 -1.97 3.07
N SER A 167 24.72 -3.14 3.08
CA SER A 167 25.19 -4.30 2.35
C SER A 167 25.28 -3.97 0.85
N HIS A 168 26.39 -4.36 0.24
CA HIS A 168 26.68 -4.08 -1.15
C HIS A 168 27.59 -5.18 -1.72
N ILE A 169 27.68 -5.22 -3.04
CA ILE A 169 28.72 -5.99 -3.74
C ILE A 169 29.64 -5.03 -4.48
N ILE A 170 30.93 -5.36 -4.50
CA ILE A 170 31.93 -4.69 -5.34
C ILE A 170 32.05 -5.49 -6.63
N VAL A 171 31.93 -4.78 -7.74
CA VAL A 171 31.95 -5.34 -9.10
C VAL A 171 32.84 -4.48 -9.99
N LYS A 172 33.48 -5.10 -10.98
CA LYS A 172 34.21 -4.37 -12.02
C LYS A 172 33.25 -3.99 -13.14
N ARG A 173 33.60 -2.99 -13.96
CA ARG A 173 32.82 -2.63 -15.16
C ARG A 173 32.48 -3.84 -16.04
N GLU A 174 33.43 -4.75 -16.22
CA GLU A 174 33.26 -5.99 -16.98
C GLU A 174 32.23 -6.96 -16.38
N ASP A 175 31.90 -6.84 -15.10
CA ASP A 175 30.88 -7.65 -14.42
C ASP A 175 29.45 -7.15 -14.67
N LEU A 176 29.33 -5.93 -15.20
CA LEU A 176 28.08 -5.22 -15.46
C LEU A 176 27.66 -5.28 -16.93
N VAL A 177 28.22 -6.19 -17.71
CA VAL A 177 27.82 -6.41 -19.10
C VAL A 177 26.32 -6.71 -19.18
N GLY A 178 25.61 -5.96 -20.02
CA GLY A 178 24.15 -6.02 -20.18
C GLY A 178 23.41 -4.83 -19.56
N LEU A 179 24.04 -4.07 -18.67
CA LEU A 179 23.52 -2.79 -18.20
C LEU A 179 23.91 -1.65 -19.15
N SER A 180 23.15 -0.55 -19.14
CA SER A 180 23.46 0.66 -19.92
C SER A 180 24.65 1.42 -19.34
N GLU A 181 25.34 2.19 -20.17
CA GLU A 181 26.44 3.05 -19.73
C GLU A 181 25.98 4.07 -18.69
N ASP A 182 24.81 4.70 -18.91
CA ASP A 182 24.20 5.62 -17.93
C ASP A 182 24.02 4.98 -16.54
N PHE A 183 23.60 3.70 -16.49
CA PHE A 183 23.46 3.00 -15.21
C PHE A 183 24.83 2.80 -14.54
N ILE A 184 25.82 2.34 -15.30
CA ILE A 184 27.18 2.07 -14.81
C ILE A 184 27.88 3.35 -14.31
N GLU A 185 27.66 4.48 -14.98
CA GLU A 185 28.23 5.78 -14.61
C GLU A 185 27.58 6.37 -13.35
N ASN A 186 26.30 6.08 -13.11
CA ASN A 186 25.59 6.51 -11.91
C ASN A 186 25.96 5.71 -10.64
N LEU A 187 26.58 4.52 -10.78
CA LEU A 187 27.05 3.74 -9.64
C LEU A 187 28.28 4.39 -8.98
N LYS A 188 28.31 4.42 -7.65
CA LYS A 188 29.45 4.96 -6.90
C LYS A 188 30.72 4.15 -7.21
N ARG A 189 31.84 4.86 -7.46
CA ARG A 189 33.18 4.25 -7.56
C ARG A 189 33.70 3.83 -6.18
N VAL A 190 34.49 2.76 -6.13
CA VAL A 190 35.19 2.38 -4.90
C VAL A 190 36.35 3.34 -4.65
N ASP A 191 36.33 4.01 -3.50
CA ASP A 191 37.39 4.93 -3.09
C ASP A 191 38.69 4.14 -2.84
N GLY A 192 39.75 4.42 -3.61
CA GLY A 192 41.02 3.68 -3.54
C GLY A 192 40.97 2.26 -4.15
N GLY A 193 39.91 1.93 -4.90
CA GLY A 193 39.79 0.63 -5.58
C GLY A 193 40.78 0.42 -6.73
N GLU A 194 40.99 -0.84 -7.10
CA GLU A 194 41.86 -1.21 -8.22
C GLU A 194 41.11 -1.14 -9.55
N GLY A 195 41.32 -0.07 -10.32
CA GLY A 195 40.72 0.09 -11.65
C GLY A 195 39.29 0.64 -11.62
N ASP A 196 38.41 0.13 -12.48
CA ASP A 196 37.04 0.63 -12.65
C ASP A 196 36.02 -0.15 -11.79
N GLU A 197 36.27 -0.21 -10.48
CA GLU A 197 35.37 -0.85 -9.52
C GLU A 197 34.16 0.04 -9.17
N ARG A 198 33.01 -0.61 -9.01
CA ARG A 198 31.71 0.00 -8.72
C ARG A 198 31.06 -0.68 -7.52
N ILE A 199 30.32 0.11 -6.77
CA ILE A 199 29.50 -0.34 -5.65
C ILE A 199 28.07 -0.52 -6.15
N VAL A 200 27.55 -1.74 -6.06
CA VAL A 200 26.13 -2.03 -6.25
C VAL A 200 25.52 -2.23 -4.87
N THR A 201 24.71 -1.26 -4.42
CA THR A 201 24.01 -1.36 -3.13
C THR A 201 22.82 -2.32 -3.23
N MET A 202 22.35 -2.84 -2.10
CA MET A 202 21.11 -3.65 -2.07
C MET A 202 19.83 -2.79 -2.02
N LYS A 203 19.92 -1.50 -2.36
CA LYS A 203 18.75 -0.64 -2.59
C LYS A 203 18.18 -0.94 -3.98
N TYR A 204 16.87 -0.86 -4.12
CA TYR A 204 16.15 -1.32 -5.32
C TYR A 204 16.62 -0.68 -6.64
N PRO A 205 16.94 0.63 -6.70
CA PRO A 205 17.45 1.25 -7.94
C PRO A 205 18.75 0.64 -8.46
N ASP A 206 19.59 0.06 -7.58
CA ASP A 206 20.87 -0.54 -7.96
C ASP A 206 20.74 -2.05 -8.21
N VAL A 207 20.16 -2.79 -7.25
CA VAL A 207 20.17 -4.26 -7.29
C VAL A 207 19.20 -4.85 -8.31
N LEU A 208 18.02 -4.24 -8.51
CA LEU A 208 17.01 -4.79 -9.42
C LEU A 208 17.46 -4.75 -10.89
N PRO A 209 18.05 -3.65 -11.41
CA PRO A 209 18.62 -3.67 -12.75
C PRO A 209 19.71 -4.72 -12.92
N VAL A 210 20.59 -4.89 -11.93
CA VAL A 210 21.65 -5.93 -11.96
C VAL A 210 21.04 -7.33 -12.06
N LEU A 211 20.05 -7.67 -11.22
CA LEU A 211 19.36 -8.96 -11.28
C LEU A 211 18.59 -9.17 -12.59
N LYS A 212 18.06 -8.09 -13.19
CA LYS A 212 17.25 -8.13 -14.43
C LYS A 212 18.10 -8.23 -15.69
N LYS A 213 19.29 -7.61 -15.74
CA LYS A 213 20.02 -7.38 -17.00
C LYS A 213 21.50 -7.77 -16.99
N ALA A 214 22.15 -7.99 -15.84
CA ALA A 214 23.56 -8.39 -15.82
C ALA A 214 23.71 -9.79 -16.43
N LYS A 215 24.51 -9.91 -17.50
CA LYS A 215 24.72 -11.18 -18.22
C LYS A 215 25.53 -12.19 -17.40
N LYS A 216 26.53 -11.72 -16.64
CA LYS A 216 27.33 -12.60 -15.77
C LYS A 216 26.48 -13.18 -14.65
N GLU A 217 26.31 -14.50 -14.64
CA GLU A 217 25.54 -15.21 -13.61
C GLU A 217 26.12 -15.00 -12.21
N GLU A 218 27.44 -15.00 -12.06
CA GLU A 218 28.10 -14.79 -10.76
C GLU A 218 27.77 -13.41 -10.16
N THR A 219 27.63 -12.37 -10.99
CA THR A 219 27.21 -11.04 -10.52
C THR A 219 25.80 -11.11 -9.93
N ARG A 220 24.86 -11.77 -10.63
CA ARG A 220 23.48 -11.94 -10.16
C ARG A 220 23.42 -12.80 -8.90
N ARG A 221 24.20 -13.88 -8.84
CA ARG A 221 24.29 -14.78 -7.67
C ARG A 221 24.78 -14.04 -6.43
N ARG A 222 25.88 -13.28 -6.54
CA ARG A 222 26.41 -12.46 -5.45
C ARG A 222 25.42 -11.39 -5.00
N ALA A 223 24.76 -10.72 -5.95
CA ALA A 223 23.73 -9.71 -5.66
C ALA A 223 22.54 -10.32 -4.89
N ARG A 224 21.98 -11.44 -5.36
CA ARG A 224 20.87 -12.15 -4.70
C ARG A 224 21.26 -12.63 -3.30
N ALA A 225 22.42 -13.28 -3.17
CA ALA A 225 22.90 -13.77 -1.89
C ALA A 225 23.11 -12.64 -0.86
N CYS A 226 23.61 -11.49 -1.30
CA CYS A 226 23.78 -10.31 -0.46
C CYS A 226 22.41 -9.72 -0.06
N MET A 227 21.47 -9.61 -1.01
CA MET A 227 20.12 -9.12 -0.77
C MET A 227 19.34 -9.96 0.24
N ASP A 228 19.45 -11.29 0.14
CA ASP A 228 18.75 -12.25 1.01
C ASP A 228 19.41 -12.43 2.39
N ASN A 229 20.53 -11.73 2.66
CA ASN A 229 21.24 -11.72 3.94
C ASN A 229 21.33 -10.33 4.59
N ARG A 230 20.59 -9.34 4.07
CA ARG A 230 20.55 -7.99 4.66
C ARG A 230 20.14 -8.04 6.14
N ALA A 231 20.65 -7.08 6.91
CA ALA A 231 20.54 -6.98 8.37
C ALA A 231 21.19 -8.14 9.15
N GLY A 232 21.68 -9.18 8.48
CA GLY A 232 22.43 -10.28 9.05
C GLY A 232 21.62 -11.25 9.92
N PHE A 233 22.31 -12.31 10.35
CA PHE A 233 21.73 -13.40 11.15
C PHE A 233 21.15 -12.94 12.49
N ASP A 234 21.75 -11.92 13.13
CA ASP A 234 21.25 -11.39 14.40
C ASP A 234 19.86 -10.74 14.29
N ASN A 235 19.36 -10.44 13.08
CA ASN A 235 17.98 -10.00 12.91
C ASN A 235 16.97 -11.15 13.01
N MET A 236 17.38 -12.40 12.76
CA MET A 236 16.54 -13.60 12.96
C MET A 236 16.17 -13.77 14.44
N LYS A 237 17.11 -13.52 15.35
CA LYS A 237 16.88 -13.57 16.81
C LYS A 237 15.80 -12.57 17.25
N LYS A 238 15.81 -11.37 16.67
CA LYS A 238 14.81 -10.33 16.94
C LYS A 238 13.43 -10.72 16.43
N LEU A 239 13.36 -11.28 15.22
CA LEU A 239 12.11 -11.80 14.66
C LEU A 239 11.55 -12.94 15.52
N LYS A 240 12.39 -13.88 15.95
CA LYS A 240 12.00 -14.94 16.89
C LYS A 240 11.43 -14.36 18.18
N GLU A 241 12.12 -13.41 18.81
CA GLU A 241 11.64 -12.76 20.02
C GLU A 241 10.29 -12.06 19.80
N ALA A 242 10.11 -11.35 18.68
CA ALA A 242 8.84 -10.73 18.34
C ALA A 242 7.69 -11.75 18.24
N ILE A 243 7.91 -12.89 17.55
CA ILE A 243 6.92 -13.97 17.42
C ILE A 243 6.56 -14.56 18.80
N LEU A 244 7.54 -14.76 19.67
CA LEU A 244 7.32 -15.25 21.03
C LEU A 244 6.46 -14.30 21.86
N LEU A 245 6.82 -13.01 21.87
CA LEU A 245 6.08 -11.96 22.58
C LEU A 245 4.64 -11.85 22.08
N ARG A 246 4.43 -11.94 20.76
CA ARG A 246 3.10 -11.96 20.14
C ARG A 246 2.25 -13.12 20.62
N GLY A 247 2.82 -14.34 20.68
CA GLY A 247 2.14 -15.51 21.24
C GLY A 247 1.72 -15.31 22.71
N GLU A 248 2.59 -14.72 23.53
CA GLU A 248 2.29 -14.40 24.93
C GLU A 248 1.19 -13.32 25.06
N ILE A 249 1.26 -12.25 24.27
CA ILE A 249 0.26 -11.18 24.26
C ILE A 249 -1.11 -11.74 23.89
N ALA A 250 -1.19 -12.57 22.84
CA ALA A 250 -2.43 -13.23 22.43
C ALA A 250 -3.04 -14.05 23.57
N ARG A 251 -2.22 -14.84 24.28
CA ARG A 251 -2.66 -15.63 25.44
C ARG A 251 -3.17 -14.75 26.60
N VAL A 252 -2.50 -13.63 26.89
CA VAL A 252 -2.94 -12.68 27.94
C VAL A 252 -4.29 -12.07 27.60
N LEU A 253 -4.50 -11.73 26.33
CA LEU A 253 -5.75 -11.16 25.80
C LEU A 253 -6.86 -12.21 25.60
N GLY A 254 -6.55 -13.51 25.71
CA GLY A 254 -7.53 -14.59 25.61
C GLY A 254 -7.73 -15.19 24.21
N TYR A 255 -6.85 -14.89 23.26
CA TYR A 255 -6.82 -15.49 21.92
C TYR A 255 -5.95 -16.75 21.91
N LYS A 256 -6.23 -17.70 21.01
CA LYS A 256 -5.40 -18.92 20.91
C LYS A 256 -4.06 -18.66 20.24
N SER A 257 -4.00 -17.70 19.34
CA SER A 257 -2.81 -17.33 18.60
C SER A 257 -2.78 -15.85 18.24
N TRP A 258 -1.60 -15.37 17.85
CA TRP A 258 -1.47 -14.00 17.35
C TRP A 258 -2.24 -13.79 16.05
N ALA A 259 -2.28 -14.79 15.16
CA ALA A 259 -3.07 -14.73 13.95
C ALA A 259 -4.58 -14.59 14.22
N GLU A 260 -5.14 -15.30 15.21
CA GLU A 260 -6.55 -15.10 15.61
C GLU A 260 -6.79 -13.66 16.09
N TYR A 261 -5.90 -13.12 16.92
CA TYR A 261 -5.97 -11.73 17.37
C TYR A 261 -5.92 -10.74 16.19
N ARG A 262 -5.02 -10.93 15.22
CA ARG A 262 -4.90 -10.02 14.06
C ARG A 262 -6.11 -10.12 13.13
N LEU A 263 -6.66 -11.31 12.93
CA LEU A 263 -7.71 -11.57 11.95
C LEU A 263 -9.14 -11.25 12.42
N GLU A 264 -9.39 -11.12 13.73
CA GLU A 264 -10.74 -10.80 14.27
C GLU A 264 -11.38 -9.59 13.57
N VAL A 265 -10.59 -8.55 13.29
CA VAL A 265 -11.02 -7.30 12.67
C VAL A 265 -10.79 -7.25 11.16
N LYS A 266 -10.43 -8.38 10.54
CA LYS A 266 -10.17 -8.56 9.11
C LYS A 266 -11.29 -9.36 8.46
N LEU A 267 -11.46 -9.24 7.14
CA LEU A 267 -12.51 -9.93 6.36
C LEU A 267 -12.50 -11.45 6.52
N PRO A 268 -11.36 -12.18 6.53
CA PRO A 268 -11.39 -13.62 6.75
C PRO A 268 -11.87 -14.00 8.14
N ARG A 269 -11.70 -13.15 9.16
CA ARG A 269 -12.01 -13.40 10.59
C ARG A 269 -11.18 -14.47 11.29
N THR A 270 -10.71 -15.52 10.58
CA THR A 270 -9.98 -16.64 11.21
C THR A 270 -8.78 -17.10 10.38
N PRO A 271 -7.73 -17.66 11.00
CA PRO A 271 -6.57 -18.21 10.30
C PRO A 271 -6.92 -19.31 9.30
N GLU A 272 -7.89 -20.16 9.63
CA GLU A 272 -8.29 -21.31 8.80
C GLU A 272 -8.83 -20.87 7.44
N ARG A 273 -9.58 -19.76 7.40
CA ARG A 273 -10.09 -19.21 6.13
C ARG A 273 -8.97 -18.64 5.26
N VAL A 274 -7.93 -18.06 5.87
CA VAL A 274 -6.76 -17.58 5.11
C VAL A 274 -5.98 -18.77 4.53
N VAL A 275 -5.80 -19.82 5.34
CA VAL A 275 -5.14 -21.06 4.89
C VAL A 275 -5.93 -21.70 3.74
N GLU A 276 -7.24 -21.91 3.93
CA GLU A 276 -8.12 -22.47 2.90
C GLU A 276 -8.06 -21.66 1.59
N PHE A 277 -8.20 -20.33 1.67
CA PHE A 277 -8.10 -19.44 0.52
C PHE A 277 -6.76 -19.59 -0.21
N SER A 278 -5.66 -19.56 0.54
CA SER A 278 -4.31 -19.53 -0.02
C SER A 278 -3.90 -20.89 -0.60
N GLU A 279 -4.30 -22.00 0.02
CA GLU A 279 -4.07 -23.36 -0.47
C GLU A 279 -4.86 -23.65 -1.75
N GLN A 280 -6.16 -23.31 -1.79
CA GLN A 280 -6.98 -23.46 -2.99
C GLN A 280 -6.41 -22.66 -4.16
N LEU A 281 -5.93 -21.44 -3.88
CA LEU A 281 -5.35 -20.60 -4.91
C LEU A 281 -3.98 -21.13 -5.37
N ALA A 282 -3.13 -21.57 -4.44
CA ALA A 282 -1.84 -22.17 -4.75
C ALA A 282 -1.98 -23.44 -5.61
N GLU A 283 -2.98 -24.29 -5.34
CA GLU A 283 -3.28 -25.48 -6.13
C GLU A 283 -3.57 -25.12 -7.60
N LYS A 284 -4.41 -24.09 -7.82
CA LYS A 284 -4.76 -23.62 -9.17
C LYS A 284 -3.59 -22.98 -9.90
N LEU A 285 -2.76 -22.22 -9.18
CA LEU A 285 -1.60 -21.51 -9.71
C LEU A 285 -0.42 -22.45 -10.04
N LYS A 286 -0.32 -23.61 -9.38
CA LYS A 286 0.79 -24.55 -9.54
C LYS A 286 0.99 -24.95 -11.01
N SER A 287 -0.07 -25.31 -11.71
CA SER A 287 0.03 -25.74 -13.11
C SER A 287 0.48 -24.62 -14.05
N LEU A 288 0.12 -23.36 -13.76
CA LEU A 288 0.57 -22.19 -14.50
C LEU A 288 2.04 -21.90 -14.22
N SER A 289 2.43 -21.93 -12.94
CA SER A 289 3.81 -21.74 -12.50
C SER A 289 4.76 -22.77 -13.11
N GLU A 290 4.38 -24.04 -13.18
CA GLU A 290 5.19 -25.11 -13.80
C GLU A 290 5.40 -24.87 -15.31
N LYS A 291 4.36 -24.40 -16.03
CA LYS A 291 4.47 -24.05 -17.45
C LYS A 291 5.43 -22.88 -17.68
N GLU A 292 5.29 -21.82 -16.88
CA GLU A 292 6.15 -20.64 -16.95
C GLU A 292 7.60 -20.98 -16.60
N MET A 293 7.82 -21.78 -15.55
CA MET A 293 9.14 -22.26 -15.15
C MET A 293 9.83 -23.03 -16.28
N LYS A 294 9.08 -23.89 -16.98
CA LYS A 294 9.60 -24.64 -18.13
C LYS A 294 10.09 -23.70 -19.25
N VAL A 295 9.32 -22.65 -19.55
CA VAL A 295 9.72 -21.64 -20.56
C VAL A 295 11.04 -20.99 -20.17
N LEU A 296 11.20 -20.56 -18.91
CA LEU A 296 12.44 -19.93 -18.46
C LEU A 296 13.63 -20.90 -18.46
N LEU A 297 13.40 -22.16 -18.07
CA LEU A 297 14.42 -23.21 -18.13
C LEU A 297 14.89 -23.49 -19.57
N ASP A 298 13.97 -23.50 -20.53
CA ASP A 298 14.32 -23.67 -21.95
C ASP A 298 15.17 -22.50 -22.46
N ILE A 299 14.84 -21.26 -22.09
CA ILE A 299 15.66 -20.07 -22.43
C ILE A 299 17.06 -20.18 -21.79
N LYS A 300 17.12 -20.57 -20.51
CA LYS A 300 18.41 -20.76 -19.80
C LYS A 300 19.26 -21.83 -20.47
N ARG A 301 18.67 -22.96 -20.87
CA ARG A 301 19.37 -24.03 -21.59
C ARG A 301 19.98 -23.49 -22.89
N GLU A 302 19.19 -22.81 -23.71
CA GLU A 302 19.65 -22.24 -24.99
C GLU A 302 20.81 -21.24 -24.80
N ASP A 303 20.77 -20.43 -23.74
CA ASP A 303 21.83 -19.47 -23.44
C ASP A 303 23.13 -20.16 -23.04
N LYS A 304 23.04 -21.14 -22.12
CA LYS A 304 24.21 -21.91 -21.70
C LYS A 304 24.84 -22.66 -22.88
N GLU A 305 24.02 -23.23 -23.77
CA GLU A 305 24.50 -23.86 -25.00
C GLU A 305 25.23 -22.87 -25.92
N LYS A 306 24.71 -21.65 -26.10
CA LYS A 306 25.35 -20.61 -26.92
C LYS A 306 26.66 -20.10 -26.32
N GLU A 307 26.76 -20.05 -25.01
CA GLU A 307 27.95 -19.61 -24.27
C GLU A 307 28.99 -20.74 -24.10
N GLY A 308 28.64 -21.98 -24.47
CA GLY A 308 29.49 -23.15 -24.24
C GLY A 308 29.61 -23.54 -22.76
N GLU A 309 28.66 -23.10 -21.94
CA GLU A 309 28.61 -23.35 -20.50
C GLU A 309 27.74 -24.56 -20.15
N LYS A 310 28.02 -25.20 -19.00
CA LYS A 310 27.23 -26.34 -18.53
C LYS A 310 25.89 -25.86 -17.98
N PHE A 311 24.80 -26.42 -18.50
CA PHE A 311 23.47 -26.29 -17.90
C PHE A 311 23.25 -27.34 -16.81
N ASP A 312 22.86 -26.91 -15.62
CA ASP A 312 22.64 -27.76 -14.44
C ASP A 312 21.20 -28.26 -14.29
N GLY A 313 20.31 -27.90 -15.23
CA GLY A 313 18.92 -28.32 -15.21
C GLY A 313 18.01 -27.53 -14.27
N LYS A 314 18.51 -26.45 -13.65
CA LYS A 314 17.79 -25.69 -12.62
C LYS A 314 17.64 -24.21 -12.96
N LEU A 315 16.57 -23.59 -12.44
CA LEU A 315 16.40 -22.13 -12.40
C LEU A 315 16.64 -21.68 -10.96
N HIS A 316 17.71 -20.93 -10.73
CA HIS A 316 18.05 -20.45 -9.39
C HIS A 316 17.35 -19.13 -9.05
N GLY A 317 17.30 -18.76 -7.77
CA GLY A 317 16.69 -17.48 -7.33
C GLY A 317 17.34 -16.22 -7.92
N TRP A 318 18.56 -16.31 -8.46
CA TRP A 318 19.25 -15.22 -9.17
C TRP A 318 19.00 -15.20 -10.69
N ASP A 319 18.29 -16.20 -11.22
CA ASP A 319 18.03 -16.35 -12.65
C ASP A 319 16.66 -15.81 -13.07
N SER A 320 15.67 -15.85 -12.17
CA SER A 320 14.26 -15.58 -12.48
C SER A 320 14.04 -14.23 -13.17
N SER A 321 14.52 -13.12 -12.59
CA SER A 321 14.36 -11.78 -13.17
C SER A 321 15.07 -11.62 -14.51
N PHE A 322 16.24 -12.25 -14.68
CA PHE A 322 17.03 -12.16 -15.90
C PHE A 322 16.33 -12.88 -17.07
N TYR A 323 15.93 -14.14 -16.87
CA TYR A 323 15.25 -14.90 -17.91
C TYR A 323 13.84 -14.41 -18.18
N MET A 324 13.16 -13.83 -17.18
CA MET A 324 11.88 -13.15 -17.41
C MET A 324 12.04 -11.95 -18.35
N ASN A 325 13.04 -11.10 -18.11
CA ASN A 325 13.34 -9.97 -19.00
C ASN A 325 13.67 -10.46 -20.41
N LYS A 326 14.49 -11.50 -20.52
CA LYS A 326 14.86 -12.08 -21.81
C LYS A 326 13.67 -12.66 -22.57
N PHE A 327 12.73 -13.29 -21.86
CA PHE A 327 11.48 -13.79 -22.44
C PHE A 327 10.63 -12.65 -23.00
N LEU A 328 10.48 -11.54 -22.26
CA LEU A 328 9.75 -10.35 -22.73
C LEU A 328 10.40 -9.73 -23.98
N GLU A 329 11.72 -9.59 -23.99
CA GLU A 329 12.46 -9.04 -25.14
C GLU A 329 12.36 -9.95 -26.37
N ARG A 330 12.62 -11.27 -26.20
CA ARG A 330 12.70 -12.25 -27.29
C ARG A 330 11.33 -12.58 -27.89
N ASP A 331 10.34 -12.87 -27.05
CA ASP A 331 9.07 -13.45 -27.50
C ASP A 331 7.96 -12.41 -27.70
N TYR A 332 8.01 -11.28 -26.97
CA TYR A 332 7.04 -10.19 -27.13
C TYR A 332 7.61 -9.01 -27.93
N GLY A 333 8.94 -8.90 -28.05
CA GLY A 333 9.58 -7.77 -28.72
C GLY A 333 9.29 -6.45 -28.01
N LEU A 334 9.18 -6.50 -26.67
CA LEU A 334 8.91 -5.33 -25.83
C LEU A 334 10.23 -4.75 -25.33
N ASP A 335 10.53 -3.55 -25.81
CA ASP A 335 11.64 -2.73 -25.30
C ASP A 335 11.06 -1.62 -24.41
N GLU A 336 11.32 -1.73 -23.10
CA GLU A 336 10.81 -0.81 -22.09
C GLU A 336 11.22 0.65 -22.35
N GLU A 337 12.41 0.89 -22.91
CA GLU A 337 12.90 2.24 -23.24
C GLU A 337 12.20 2.84 -24.46
N GLN A 338 11.76 2.02 -25.41
CA GLN A 338 10.94 2.51 -26.53
C GLN A 338 9.50 2.78 -26.09
N ILE A 339 8.96 1.92 -25.22
CA ILE A 339 7.58 2.01 -24.74
C ILE A 339 7.37 3.26 -23.89
N ARG A 340 8.30 3.58 -22.98
CA ARG A 340 8.19 4.79 -22.13
C ARG A 340 8.16 6.09 -22.91
N GLY A 341 8.70 6.12 -24.13
CA GLY A 341 8.65 7.28 -25.04
C GLY A 341 7.22 7.73 -25.36
N TYR A 342 6.23 6.86 -25.18
CA TYR A 342 4.81 7.15 -25.37
C TYR A 342 4.08 7.63 -24.12
N PHE A 343 4.75 7.78 -22.98
CA PHE A 343 4.10 8.08 -21.71
C PHE A 343 4.69 9.31 -21.01
N PRO A 344 4.67 10.50 -21.65
CA PRO A 344 5.06 11.73 -20.98
C PRO A 344 4.10 12.03 -19.82
N ILE A 345 4.65 12.31 -18.63
CA ILE A 345 3.89 12.39 -17.37
C ILE A 345 2.70 13.35 -17.42
N ASP A 346 2.84 14.52 -18.05
CA ASP A 346 1.76 15.51 -18.12
C ASP A 346 0.57 15.01 -18.93
N HIS A 347 0.85 14.28 -20.02
CA HIS A 347 -0.19 13.67 -20.86
C HIS A 347 -0.86 12.52 -20.12
N VAL A 348 -0.07 11.61 -19.53
CA VAL A 348 -0.59 10.48 -18.73
C VAL A 348 -1.47 10.97 -17.58
N THR A 349 -1.05 12.02 -16.88
CA THR A 349 -1.80 12.64 -15.78
C THR A 349 -3.17 13.10 -16.27
N LYS A 350 -3.22 13.89 -17.34
CA LYS A 350 -4.48 14.39 -17.91
C LYS A 350 -5.44 13.25 -18.26
N GLU A 351 -4.94 12.17 -18.84
CA GLU A 351 -5.76 11.06 -19.31
C GLU A 351 -6.27 10.17 -18.17
N ILE A 352 -5.46 9.95 -17.14
CA ILE A 352 -5.89 9.24 -15.94
C ILE A 352 -6.93 10.05 -15.19
N LEU A 353 -6.69 11.34 -14.97
CA LEU A 353 -7.67 12.25 -14.35
C LEU A 353 -9.01 12.22 -15.13
N SER A 354 -8.98 12.31 -16.45
CA SER A 354 -10.18 12.23 -17.29
C SER A 354 -10.95 10.91 -17.15
N THR A 355 -10.24 9.81 -16.94
CA THR A 355 -10.87 8.49 -16.75
C THR A 355 -11.66 8.50 -15.44
N TYR A 356 -11.06 8.99 -14.36
CA TYR A 356 -11.73 9.13 -13.07
C TYR A 356 -12.90 10.14 -13.10
N GLU A 357 -12.77 11.28 -13.79
CA GLU A 357 -13.89 12.22 -14.01
C GLU A 357 -15.10 11.53 -14.63
N THR A 358 -14.86 10.69 -15.64
CA THR A 358 -15.91 9.96 -16.38
C THR A 358 -16.57 8.91 -15.49
N LEU A 359 -15.75 8.08 -14.81
CA LEU A 359 -16.26 6.98 -14.00
C LEU A 359 -16.99 7.47 -12.75
N LEU A 360 -16.47 8.48 -12.08
CA LEU A 360 -16.98 8.90 -10.77
C LEU A 360 -18.00 10.04 -10.84
N GLY A 361 -18.28 10.56 -12.04
CA GLY A 361 -19.18 11.70 -12.22
C GLY A 361 -18.61 12.99 -11.62
N LEU A 362 -17.30 13.17 -11.69
CA LEU A 362 -16.56 14.28 -11.08
C LEU A 362 -15.96 15.20 -12.13
N LYS A 363 -15.56 16.39 -11.70
CA LYS A 363 -14.76 17.36 -12.45
C LYS A 363 -13.56 17.79 -11.64
N PHE A 364 -12.39 17.81 -12.26
CA PHE A 364 -11.14 18.25 -11.64
C PHE A 364 -10.65 19.55 -12.27
N THR A 365 -10.51 20.58 -11.46
CA THR A 365 -10.01 21.90 -11.88
C THR A 365 -8.66 22.16 -11.23
N GLU A 366 -7.61 22.33 -12.03
CA GLU A 366 -6.28 22.68 -11.51
C GLU A 366 -6.27 24.11 -10.94
N LEU A 367 -5.73 24.27 -9.73
CA LEU A 367 -5.62 25.54 -9.02
C LEU A 367 -4.17 25.90 -8.65
N THR A 368 -3.17 25.14 -9.10
CA THR A 368 -1.75 25.29 -8.75
C THR A 368 -1.28 26.75 -8.81
N GLN A 369 -1.52 27.46 -9.92
CA GLN A 369 -1.09 28.85 -10.10
C GLN A 369 -1.89 29.86 -9.27
N LYS A 370 -3.10 29.51 -8.83
CA LYS A 370 -3.97 30.39 -8.04
C LYS A 370 -3.63 30.36 -6.55
N HIS A 371 -2.99 29.29 -6.09
CA HIS A 371 -2.69 29.05 -4.68
C HIS A 371 -1.25 28.56 -4.45
N PRO A 372 -0.21 29.30 -4.87
CA PRO A 372 1.18 28.92 -4.63
C PRO A 372 1.52 28.82 -3.14
N GLU A 373 0.81 29.56 -2.28
CA GLU A 373 0.96 29.51 -0.81
C GLU A 373 0.54 28.18 -0.18
N ALA A 374 -0.25 27.37 -0.90
CA ALA A 374 -0.72 26.07 -0.43
C ALA A 374 0.18 24.91 -0.88
N LEU A 375 1.32 25.20 -1.54
CA LEU A 375 2.25 24.22 -2.09
C LEU A 375 3.54 24.17 -1.27
N TRP A 376 3.97 22.97 -0.88
CA TRP A 376 5.24 22.76 -0.16
C TRP A 376 6.46 22.64 -1.09
N ASP A 377 6.23 22.53 -2.39
CA ASP A 377 7.25 22.45 -3.44
C ASP A 377 6.66 22.90 -4.79
N GLU A 378 7.49 23.48 -5.67
CA GLU A 378 7.06 24.02 -6.96
C GLU A 378 6.55 22.97 -7.95
N SER A 379 6.96 21.70 -7.77
CA SER A 379 6.53 20.59 -8.61
C SER A 379 5.16 20.02 -8.24
N VAL A 380 4.58 20.45 -7.11
CA VAL A 380 3.29 19.97 -6.61
C VAL A 380 2.15 20.62 -7.35
N LYS A 381 1.20 19.83 -7.83
CA LYS A 381 -0.02 20.32 -8.47
C LYS A 381 -1.22 20.18 -7.54
N LEU A 382 -2.08 21.21 -7.48
CA LEU A 382 -3.31 21.23 -6.67
C LEU A 382 -4.54 21.19 -7.57
N TYR A 383 -5.49 20.31 -7.26
CA TYR A 383 -6.76 20.19 -7.94
C TYR A 383 -7.95 20.34 -6.97
N ARG A 384 -8.98 21.03 -7.46
CA ARG A 384 -10.31 21.11 -6.86
C ARG A 384 -11.22 20.08 -7.51
N VAL A 385 -12.00 19.37 -6.68
CA VAL A 385 -12.95 18.36 -7.11
C VAL A 385 -14.37 18.88 -6.93
N GLU A 386 -15.17 18.76 -7.99
CA GLU A 386 -16.57 19.19 -8.03
C GLU A 386 -17.45 18.07 -8.61
N GLU A 387 -18.70 18.00 -8.17
CA GLU A 387 -19.72 17.16 -8.80
C GLU A 387 -19.95 17.64 -10.23
N LYS A 388 -20.00 16.70 -11.18
CA LYS A 388 -20.23 17.05 -12.58
C LYS A 388 -21.69 17.49 -12.83
N SER A 389 -22.63 17.05 -12.00
CA SER A 389 -24.06 17.31 -12.13
C SER A 389 -24.45 18.77 -11.87
N ASP A 390 -23.92 19.37 -10.81
CA ASP A 390 -24.35 20.67 -10.30
C ASP A 390 -23.19 21.59 -9.88
N GLY A 391 -21.95 21.10 -9.93
CA GLY A 391 -20.77 21.84 -9.52
C GLY A 391 -20.58 21.92 -8.00
N GLU A 392 -21.28 21.10 -7.22
CA GLU A 392 -21.07 21.05 -5.76
C GLU A 392 -19.61 20.71 -5.44
N PHE A 393 -19.03 21.41 -4.48
CA PHE A 393 -17.66 21.18 -4.06
C PHE A 393 -17.53 19.87 -3.30
N VAL A 394 -16.62 18.98 -3.73
CA VAL A 394 -16.41 17.68 -3.08
C VAL A 394 -15.19 17.70 -2.17
N GLY A 395 -14.05 18.22 -2.63
CA GLY A 395 -12.78 18.22 -1.89
C GLY A 395 -11.59 18.72 -2.74
N HIS A 396 -10.38 18.58 -2.21
CA HIS A 396 -9.14 18.87 -2.96
C HIS A 396 -8.20 17.66 -2.97
N PHE A 397 -7.40 17.55 -4.03
CA PHE A 397 -6.24 16.65 -3.99
C PHE A 397 -4.98 17.33 -4.52
N TYR A 398 -3.84 16.84 -4.06
CA TYR A 398 -2.52 17.27 -4.52
C TYR A 398 -1.79 16.11 -5.20
N LEU A 399 -0.97 16.43 -6.20
CA LEU A 399 -0.07 15.49 -6.86
C LEU A 399 1.38 15.95 -6.64
N ASP A 400 2.15 15.18 -5.85
CA ASP A 400 3.58 15.37 -5.62
C ASP A 400 4.35 14.19 -6.24
N LEU A 401 4.64 14.27 -7.53
CA LEU A 401 5.06 13.12 -8.35
C LEU A 401 6.56 13.03 -8.61
N ILE A 402 7.31 14.12 -8.37
CA ILE A 402 8.72 14.24 -8.74
C ILE A 402 9.62 13.97 -7.52
N PRO A 403 10.63 13.10 -7.62
CA PRO A 403 11.56 12.82 -6.52
C PRO A 403 12.48 14.02 -6.24
N ARG A 404 12.74 14.28 -4.96
CA ARG A 404 13.68 15.31 -4.47
C ARG A 404 14.26 14.91 -3.12
N ASP A 405 15.34 15.57 -2.72
CA ASP A 405 16.05 15.24 -1.49
C ASP A 405 15.16 15.46 -0.26
N GLY A 406 15.20 14.50 0.66
CA GLY A 406 14.38 14.52 1.88
C GLY A 406 12.90 14.17 1.69
N LYS A 407 12.44 13.93 0.46
CA LYS A 407 11.09 13.46 0.17
C LYS A 407 10.97 11.95 0.40
N TYR A 408 9.82 11.50 0.90
CA TYR A 408 9.44 10.09 0.97
C TYR A 408 9.58 9.39 -0.38
N SER A 409 10.30 8.26 -0.40
CA SER A 409 10.80 7.62 -1.64
C SER A 409 9.86 6.58 -2.26
N HIS A 410 8.76 6.21 -1.59
CA HIS A 410 7.75 5.30 -2.12
C HIS A 410 6.54 6.07 -2.66
N ALA A 411 5.73 5.40 -3.48
CA ALA A 411 4.42 5.91 -3.85
C ALA A 411 3.43 5.66 -2.70
N CYS A 412 2.55 6.61 -2.43
CA CYS A 412 1.43 6.45 -1.50
C CYS A 412 0.37 7.54 -1.70
N ALA A 413 -0.87 7.25 -1.29
CA ALA A 413 -1.89 8.25 -1.03
C ALA A 413 -1.93 8.59 0.47
N TYR A 414 -2.09 9.88 0.77
CA TYR A 414 -2.11 10.43 2.11
C TYR A 414 -3.41 11.23 2.35
N PRO A 415 -4.25 10.86 3.33
CA PRO A 415 -5.43 11.63 3.67
C PRO A 415 -5.04 12.72 4.66
N VAL A 416 -4.85 13.95 4.18
CA VAL A 416 -4.45 15.07 5.06
C VAL A 416 -5.61 15.50 5.94
N ILE A 417 -6.79 15.58 5.34
CA ILE A 417 -8.05 15.91 6.00
C ILE A 417 -9.09 14.91 5.51
N ASP A 418 -9.80 14.26 6.42
CA ASP A 418 -10.86 13.33 6.08
C ASP A 418 -12.20 14.05 5.84
N GLY A 419 -13.09 13.46 5.04
CA GLY A 419 -14.43 13.99 4.82
C GLY A 419 -15.41 13.57 5.91
N LEU A 420 -15.61 14.41 6.93
CA LEU A 420 -16.29 14.05 8.20
C LEU A 420 -17.35 15.07 8.63
N THR A 421 -18.18 14.72 9.61
CA THR A 421 -19.10 15.66 10.27
C THR A 421 -18.77 15.76 11.75
N PHE A 422 -18.55 16.98 12.24
CA PHE A 422 -18.34 17.23 13.67
C PHE A 422 -19.66 17.38 14.39
N PHE A 423 -19.75 16.84 15.60
CA PHE A 423 -20.96 16.90 16.40
C PHE A 423 -21.05 18.17 17.26
N HIS A 424 -19.91 18.72 17.68
CA HIS A 424 -19.85 19.83 18.66
C HIS A 424 -19.18 21.12 18.14
N ASP A 425 -18.48 21.07 17.00
CA ASP A 425 -17.82 22.23 16.39
C ASP A 425 -18.59 22.71 15.14
N GLY A 426 -19.30 23.84 15.26
CA GLY A 426 -20.12 24.41 14.18
C GLY A 426 -21.54 23.84 14.14
N PRO A 427 -22.36 24.19 13.12
CA PRO A 427 -23.64 23.52 12.91
C PRO A 427 -23.37 22.03 12.70
N SER A 428 -24.05 21.15 13.44
CA SER A 428 -23.89 19.68 13.37
C SER A 428 -24.14 19.07 11.98
N THR A 429 -24.49 19.91 11.00
CA THR A 429 -24.77 19.60 9.59
C THR A 429 -23.65 20.03 8.63
N THR A 430 -22.60 20.73 9.08
CA THR A 430 -21.54 21.22 8.17
C THR A 430 -20.44 20.18 8.02
N ARG A 431 -20.44 19.48 6.89
CA ARG A 431 -19.42 18.49 6.53
C ARG A 431 -18.06 19.16 6.26
N GLN A 432 -17.01 18.63 6.89
CA GLN A 432 -15.61 18.88 6.53
C GLN A 432 -15.33 18.23 5.17
N HIS A 433 -14.78 18.98 4.22
CA HIS A 433 -14.40 18.43 2.92
C HIS A 433 -12.99 17.80 2.97
N PRO A 434 -12.80 16.62 2.34
CA PRO A 434 -11.53 15.92 2.35
C PRO A 434 -10.44 16.64 1.55
N ILE A 435 -9.21 16.44 2.00
CA ILE A 435 -7.97 16.81 1.31
C ILE A 435 -7.06 15.59 1.27
N ALA A 436 -6.74 15.13 0.05
CA ALA A 436 -5.84 14.00 -0.17
C ALA A 436 -4.56 14.43 -0.91
N VAL A 437 -3.47 13.71 -0.72
CA VAL A 437 -2.21 13.93 -1.42
C VAL A 437 -1.74 12.63 -2.01
N MET A 438 -1.43 12.61 -3.29
CA MET A 438 -0.67 11.53 -3.89
C MET A 438 0.81 11.89 -3.90
N ILE A 439 1.64 11.05 -3.28
CA ILE A 439 3.08 11.12 -3.33
C ILE A 439 3.58 10.02 -4.26
N ALA A 440 4.43 10.36 -5.22
CA ALA A 440 5.14 9.39 -6.06
C ALA A 440 6.56 9.88 -6.38
N ASN A 441 7.38 9.00 -6.95
CA ASN A 441 8.77 9.29 -7.28
C ASN A 441 9.07 8.84 -8.71
N PHE A 442 8.28 9.34 -9.65
CA PHE A 442 8.40 8.95 -11.06
C PHE A 442 9.67 9.50 -11.68
N THR A 443 10.11 8.86 -12.76
CA THR A 443 11.35 9.20 -13.45
C THR A 443 11.45 10.71 -13.72
N ARG A 444 12.55 11.34 -13.30
CA ARG A 444 12.80 12.78 -13.49
C ARG A 444 12.92 13.13 -14.98
N PRO A 445 12.53 14.35 -15.40
CA PRO A 445 12.96 14.86 -16.68
C PRO A 445 14.50 14.99 -16.72
N THR A 446 15.09 14.86 -17.90
CA THR A 446 16.50 15.19 -18.14
C THR A 446 16.60 16.51 -18.89
N ALA A 447 17.82 17.01 -19.10
CA ALA A 447 18.04 18.22 -19.90
C ALA A 447 17.50 18.09 -21.35
N SER A 448 17.38 16.85 -21.87
CA SER A 448 17.00 16.57 -23.26
C SER A 448 15.67 15.85 -23.42
N LYS A 449 15.08 15.30 -22.34
CA LYS A 449 13.83 14.52 -22.39
C LYS A 449 12.89 14.92 -21.25
N PRO A 450 11.56 15.01 -21.49
CA PRO A 450 10.60 15.16 -20.41
C PRO A 450 10.59 13.92 -19.49
N SER A 451 9.86 13.98 -18.39
CA SER A 451 9.60 12.79 -17.56
C SER A 451 8.75 11.79 -18.35
N LEU A 452 9.31 10.60 -18.57
CA LEU A 452 8.72 9.51 -19.36
C LEU A 452 8.44 8.33 -18.43
N LEU A 453 7.18 7.95 -18.28
CA LEU A 453 6.77 6.88 -17.37
C LEU A 453 6.92 5.50 -18.02
N ASN A 454 7.34 4.52 -17.23
CA ASN A 454 7.24 3.12 -17.59
C ASN A 454 5.83 2.60 -17.25
N HIS A 455 5.40 1.50 -17.88
CA HIS A 455 4.05 0.97 -17.67
C HIS A 455 3.76 0.62 -16.20
N SER A 456 4.76 0.16 -15.45
CA SER A 456 4.66 -0.07 -14.01
C SER A 456 4.42 1.22 -13.21
N GLU A 457 5.03 2.34 -13.59
CA GLU A 457 4.81 3.65 -12.96
C GLU A 457 3.38 4.16 -13.22
N ILE A 458 2.84 3.92 -14.42
CA ILE A 458 1.44 4.25 -14.75
C ILE A 458 0.47 3.40 -13.92
N LYS A 459 0.76 2.10 -13.80
CA LYS A 459 0.02 1.19 -12.94
C LYS A 459 -0.01 1.70 -11.48
N THR A 460 1.16 2.06 -10.94
CA THR A 460 1.27 2.71 -9.62
C THR A 460 0.49 4.02 -9.56
N TYR A 461 0.49 4.82 -10.63
CA TYR A 461 -0.28 6.07 -10.67
C TYR A 461 -1.78 5.82 -10.55
N CYS A 462 -2.31 4.84 -11.29
CA CYS A 462 -3.71 4.43 -11.16
C CYS A 462 -4.05 3.88 -9.78
N HIS A 463 -3.17 3.06 -9.21
CA HIS A 463 -3.32 2.47 -7.88
C HIS A 463 -3.49 3.56 -6.81
N GLU A 464 -2.50 4.46 -6.69
CA GLU A 464 -2.51 5.49 -5.65
C GLU A 464 -3.63 6.50 -5.86
N PHE A 465 -3.93 6.86 -7.11
CA PHE A 465 -5.07 7.75 -7.38
C PHE A 465 -6.41 7.08 -7.04
N GLY A 466 -6.47 5.74 -7.05
CA GLY A 466 -7.62 4.98 -6.54
C GLY A 466 -7.84 5.22 -5.04
N HIS A 467 -6.76 5.22 -4.24
CA HIS A 467 -6.84 5.59 -2.83
C HIS A 467 -7.21 7.06 -2.61
N VAL A 468 -6.65 7.99 -3.40
CA VAL A 468 -7.04 9.41 -3.37
C VAL A 468 -8.56 9.53 -3.60
N MET A 469 -9.10 8.86 -4.61
CA MET A 469 -10.54 8.89 -4.88
C MET A 469 -11.37 8.20 -3.81
N HIS A 470 -10.86 7.15 -3.16
CA HIS A 470 -11.52 6.53 -2.02
C HIS A 470 -11.67 7.54 -0.86
N ASN A 471 -10.61 8.30 -0.54
CA ASN A 471 -10.69 9.37 0.44
C ASN A 471 -11.67 10.48 0.03
N ILE A 472 -11.53 11.02 -1.19
CA ILE A 472 -12.35 12.14 -1.68
C ILE A 472 -13.83 11.77 -1.74
N CYS A 473 -14.14 10.54 -2.15
CA CYS A 473 -15.53 10.07 -2.31
C CYS A 473 -16.15 9.56 -1.02
N SER A 474 -15.38 9.28 0.03
CA SER A 474 -15.91 8.80 1.32
C SER A 474 -16.95 9.76 1.89
N LYS A 475 -18.11 9.25 2.31
CA LYS A 475 -19.21 10.01 2.95
C LYS A 475 -19.52 9.36 4.30
N VAL A 476 -18.66 9.62 5.28
CA VAL A 476 -18.72 9.06 6.63
C VAL A 476 -18.78 10.17 7.67
N ARG A 477 -19.26 9.85 8.88
CA ARG A 477 -19.34 10.74 10.05
C ARG A 477 -18.09 10.65 10.90
N HIS A 478 -17.53 9.45 11.08
CA HIS A 478 -16.44 9.21 12.04
C HIS A 478 -15.09 9.04 11.35
N SER A 479 -14.04 9.61 11.96
CA SER A 479 -12.67 9.44 11.47
C SER A 479 -12.20 7.97 11.51
N GLU A 480 -12.75 7.16 12.41
CA GLU A 480 -12.49 5.71 12.52
C GLU A 480 -13.31 4.87 11.52
N ASN A 481 -14.12 5.49 10.66
CA ASN A 481 -14.86 4.81 9.59
C ASN A 481 -14.44 5.27 8.18
N THR A 482 -13.36 6.03 8.09
CA THR A 482 -12.77 6.42 6.80
C THR A 482 -12.11 5.22 6.12
N TRP A 483 -11.76 5.38 4.84
CA TRP A 483 -11.15 4.34 4.02
C TRP A 483 -9.92 3.65 4.64
N LEU A 484 -9.15 4.38 5.46
CA LEU A 484 -7.98 3.85 6.19
C LEU A 484 -8.35 2.72 7.16
N PHE A 485 -9.57 2.72 7.68
CA PHE A 485 -10.06 1.76 8.67
C PHE A 485 -10.80 0.58 8.05
N ALA A 486 -10.83 0.47 6.72
CA ALA A 486 -11.51 -0.63 6.04
C ALA A 486 -10.77 -1.98 6.17
N GLY A 487 -9.57 -1.96 6.76
CA GLY A 487 -8.68 -3.12 6.88
C GLY A 487 -7.79 -3.30 5.64
N MET A 488 -6.54 -3.71 5.85
CA MET A 488 -5.55 -3.93 4.77
C MET A 488 -6.01 -4.88 3.66
N ASP A 489 -6.92 -5.79 3.98
CA ASP A 489 -7.53 -6.80 3.12
C ASP A 489 -8.77 -6.31 2.36
N PHE A 490 -9.15 -5.04 2.53
CA PHE A 490 -10.13 -4.37 1.67
C PHE A 490 -9.63 -3.05 1.10
N ILE A 491 -8.77 -2.32 1.82
CA ILE A 491 -8.29 -0.99 1.42
C ILE A 491 -7.65 -0.99 0.02
N GLU A 492 -7.00 -2.10 -0.33
CA GLU A 492 -6.35 -2.36 -1.62
C GLU A 492 -7.32 -2.77 -2.73
N CYS A 493 -8.54 -3.23 -2.40
CA CYS A 493 -9.52 -3.66 -3.42
C CYS A 493 -9.86 -2.52 -4.39
N PRO A 494 -10.24 -1.31 -3.92
CA PRO A 494 -10.45 -0.14 -4.79
C PRO A 494 -9.25 0.24 -5.66
N SER A 495 -8.04 0.31 -5.10
CA SER A 495 -6.84 0.74 -5.83
C SER A 495 -6.42 -0.29 -6.88
N GLN A 496 -6.38 -1.57 -6.51
CA GLN A 496 -6.05 -2.67 -7.43
C GLN A 496 -7.10 -2.85 -8.53
N MET A 497 -8.37 -2.54 -8.27
CA MET A 497 -9.40 -2.56 -9.32
C MET A 497 -9.05 -1.52 -10.39
N MET A 498 -8.60 -0.33 -9.98
CA MET A 498 -8.22 0.73 -10.91
C MET A 498 -6.95 0.40 -11.71
N GLU A 499 -6.07 -0.46 -11.21
CA GLU A 499 -4.93 -0.98 -11.98
C GLU A 499 -5.36 -1.74 -13.24
N ASN A 500 -6.56 -2.32 -13.28
CA ASN A 500 -7.00 -3.10 -14.44
C ASN A 500 -7.32 -2.24 -15.67
N PHE A 501 -7.59 -0.95 -15.48
CA PHE A 501 -7.97 -0.04 -16.57
C PHE A 501 -6.83 0.17 -17.58
N ILE A 502 -5.59 0.31 -17.11
CA ILE A 502 -4.43 0.52 -18.00
C ILE A 502 -4.03 -0.71 -18.81
N TRP A 503 -4.62 -1.88 -18.49
CA TRP A 503 -4.49 -3.09 -19.29
C TRP A 503 -5.62 -3.27 -20.32
N GLN A 504 -6.62 -2.38 -20.34
CA GLN A 504 -7.72 -2.49 -21.28
C GLN A 504 -7.37 -1.85 -22.61
N LYS A 505 -7.66 -2.60 -23.68
CA LYS A 505 -7.48 -2.15 -25.05
C LYS A 505 -8.19 -0.83 -25.31
N ASP A 506 -9.41 -0.65 -24.82
CA ASP A 506 -10.20 0.57 -25.03
C ASP A 506 -9.59 1.80 -24.33
N VAL A 507 -8.94 1.60 -23.19
CA VAL A 507 -8.24 2.65 -22.43
C VAL A 507 -6.90 3.01 -23.09
N LEU A 508 -6.16 2.00 -23.57
CA LEU A 508 -4.89 2.21 -24.28
C LEU A 508 -5.07 2.76 -25.70
N LYS A 509 -6.10 2.29 -26.44
CA LYS A 509 -6.31 2.59 -27.86
C LYS A 509 -7.07 3.86 -28.14
N ARG A 510 -8.09 4.19 -27.34
CA ARG A 510 -9.22 5.08 -27.66
C ARG A 510 -9.22 5.67 -29.09
N TRP A 511 -10.00 5.02 -29.95
CA TRP A 511 -10.42 5.52 -31.26
C TRP A 511 -11.93 5.34 -31.36
N GLY A 512 -12.64 6.44 -31.59
CA GLY A 512 -14.02 6.44 -32.09
C GLY A 512 -14.07 7.42 -33.24
N GLU A 513 -14.28 6.92 -34.46
CA GLU A 513 -14.47 7.75 -35.65
C GLU A 513 -15.91 8.31 -35.74
N GLU A 514 -16.84 7.86 -34.90
CA GLU A 514 -18.28 8.17 -35.03
C GLU A 514 -18.98 8.68 -33.75
N VAL A 515 -18.29 9.41 -32.87
CA VAL A 515 -18.97 10.06 -31.73
C VAL A 515 -18.55 11.53 -31.63
N GLU A 516 -19.53 12.43 -31.74
CA GLU A 516 -19.37 13.90 -31.78
C GLU A 516 -18.82 14.54 -30.49
N GLU A 517 -18.63 13.78 -29.41
CA GLU A 517 -18.11 14.30 -28.14
C GLU A 517 -16.58 14.18 -27.99
N GLU A 518 -15.97 15.29 -27.59
CA GLU A 518 -14.54 15.49 -27.30
C GLU A 518 -13.93 14.48 -26.30
N LEU A 519 -14.78 13.80 -25.51
CA LEU A 519 -14.38 12.74 -24.58
C LEU A 519 -13.89 11.45 -25.27
N THR A 520 -14.23 11.21 -26.53
CA THR A 520 -14.00 9.92 -27.21
C THR A 520 -12.64 9.80 -27.93
N ARG A 521 -11.86 10.89 -27.99
CA ARG A 521 -10.61 10.97 -28.77
C ARG A 521 -9.31 10.82 -27.96
N ARG A 522 -9.40 10.53 -26.67
CA ARG A 522 -8.24 10.64 -25.78
C ARG A 522 -7.49 9.32 -25.56
N ARG A 523 -6.18 9.28 -25.83
CA ARG A 523 -5.33 8.08 -25.67
C ARG A 523 -4.36 8.32 -24.53
N ILE A 524 -4.15 7.34 -23.63
CA ILE A 524 -3.12 7.48 -22.60
C ILE A 524 -1.69 7.52 -23.17
N SER A 525 -1.48 6.95 -24.37
CA SER A 525 -0.19 6.96 -25.07
C SER A 525 -0.07 8.13 -26.05
N LYS A 526 1.06 8.85 -26.01
CA LYS A 526 1.48 9.87 -26.99
C LYS A 526 3.00 9.98 -27.01
N HIS A 527 3.64 9.76 -28.15
CA HIS A 527 5.09 9.88 -28.28
C HIS A 527 5.55 11.31 -27.95
N TYR A 528 6.54 11.47 -27.08
CA TYR A 528 6.94 12.78 -26.55
C TYR A 528 7.47 13.74 -27.64
N GLU A 529 8.29 13.27 -28.57
CA GLU A 529 8.77 14.07 -29.71
C GLU A 529 7.78 14.15 -30.87
N ARG A 530 7.33 12.98 -31.36
CA ARG A 530 6.57 12.86 -32.61
C ARG A 530 5.08 13.18 -32.45
N GLY A 531 4.56 13.16 -31.22
CA GLY A 531 3.15 13.38 -30.92
C GLY A 531 2.21 12.26 -31.40
N GLU A 532 2.74 11.24 -32.08
CA GLU A 532 1.96 10.12 -32.59
C GLU A 532 1.54 9.14 -31.46
N PRO A 533 0.41 8.44 -31.61
CA PRO A 533 0.02 7.44 -30.64
C PRO A 533 0.79 6.13 -30.80
N MET A 534 0.72 5.27 -29.79
CA MET A 534 1.27 3.92 -29.87
C MET A 534 0.52 3.09 -30.92
N SER A 535 1.26 2.24 -31.66
CA SER A 535 0.66 1.37 -32.67
C SER A 535 -0.16 0.23 -32.04
N ASP A 536 -1.20 -0.19 -32.73
CA ASP A 536 -2.08 -1.28 -32.28
C ASP A 536 -1.33 -2.59 -32.01
N GLY A 537 -0.34 -2.92 -32.85
CA GLY A 537 0.48 -4.10 -32.66
C GLY A 537 1.36 -4.04 -31.41
N LEU A 538 1.85 -2.86 -31.04
CA LEU A 538 2.62 -2.69 -29.80
C LEU A 538 1.71 -2.73 -28.57
N ILE A 539 0.52 -2.12 -28.65
CA ILE A 539 -0.51 -2.21 -27.58
C ILE A 539 -0.90 -3.66 -27.33
N ASP A 540 -1.20 -4.43 -28.38
CA ASP A 540 -1.62 -5.83 -28.25
C ASP A 540 -0.51 -6.69 -27.60
N LYS A 541 0.76 -6.40 -27.89
CA LYS A 541 1.91 -7.05 -27.23
C LYS A 541 2.04 -6.68 -25.75
N ILE A 542 1.86 -5.40 -25.40
CA ILE A 542 1.89 -4.94 -23.99
C ILE A 542 0.79 -5.66 -23.19
N ILE A 543 -0.44 -5.68 -23.73
CA ILE A 543 -1.57 -6.37 -23.09
C ILE A 543 -1.27 -7.87 -22.94
N ALA A 544 -0.76 -8.52 -23.99
CA ALA A 544 -0.40 -9.94 -23.94
C ALA A 544 0.69 -10.24 -22.90
N SER A 545 1.57 -9.27 -22.62
CA SER A 545 2.63 -9.44 -21.62
C SER A 545 2.15 -9.35 -20.16
N LYS A 546 0.91 -8.91 -19.90
CA LYS A 546 0.35 -8.72 -18.54
C LYS A 546 0.58 -9.92 -17.62
N ASN A 547 0.41 -11.13 -18.14
CA ASN A 547 0.43 -12.37 -17.37
C ASN A 547 1.75 -13.13 -17.48
N VAL A 548 2.80 -12.52 -18.02
CA VAL A 548 4.11 -13.16 -18.12
C VAL A 548 4.70 -13.37 -16.72
N GLY A 549 4.89 -14.63 -16.33
CA GLY A 549 5.45 -14.99 -15.03
C GLY A 549 4.51 -14.84 -13.85
N ILE A 550 3.21 -14.62 -14.12
CA ILE A 550 2.22 -14.32 -13.09
C ILE A 550 1.95 -15.54 -12.21
N GLY A 551 1.97 -16.75 -12.78
CA GLY A 551 1.79 -17.99 -12.03
C GLY A 551 2.86 -18.16 -10.95
N MET A 552 4.13 -18.05 -11.33
CA MET A 552 5.26 -18.09 -10.38
C MET A 552 5.18 -16.98 -9.33
N SER A 553 4.89 -15.74 -9.75
CA SER A 553 4.82 -14.60 -8.83
C SER A 553 3.68 -14.72 -7.82
N LYS A 554 2.48 -15.08 -8.26
CA LYS A 554 1.30 -15.24 -7.39
C LYS A 554 1.42 -16.47 -6.49
N LEU A 555 2.02 -17.54 -6.99
CA LEU A 555 2.30 -18.71 -6.17
C LEU A 555 3.28 -18.37 -5.04
N GLN A 556 4.34 -17.60 -5.33
CA GLN A 556 5.25 -17.08 -4.30
C GLN A 556 4.51 -16.21 -3.27
N GLN A 557 3.62 -15.30 -3.71
CA GLN A 557 2.83 -14.47 -2.79
C GLN A 557 1.88 -15.29 -1.90
N ALA A 558 1.22 -16.32 -2.46
CA ALA A 558 0.38 -17.23 -1.69
C ALA A 558 1.19 -17.97 -0.61
N PHE A 559 2.38 -18.46 -0.96
CA PHE A 559 3.29 -19.08 0.00
C PHE A 559 3.73 -18.11 1.11
N MET A 560 4.03 -16.86 0.77
CA MET A 560 4.41 -15.84 1.75
C MET A 560 3.25 -15.53 2.72
N GLY A 561 2.02 -15.46 2.22
CA GLY A 561 0.82 -15.32 3.07
C GLY A 561 0.62 -16.50 4.01
N LEU A 562 0.78 -17.74 3.50
CA LEU A 562 0.70 -18.96 4.31
C LEU A 562 1.80 -19.02 5.36
N TYR A 563 3.03 -18.68 5.00
CA TYR A 563 4.17 -18.64 5.92
C TYR A 563 3.90 -17.69 7.08
N ASP A 564 3.47 -16.46 6.77
CA ASP A 564 3.17 -15.43 7.77
C ASP A 564 2.05 -15.88 8.73
N ILE A 565 0.95 -16.44 8.21
CA ILE A 565 -0.11 -16.99 9.07
C ILE A 565 0.41 -18.14 9.92
N LYS A 566 1.21 -19.04 9.35
CA LYS A 566 1.73 -20.23 10.05
C LYS A 566 2.60 -19.85 11.24
N ILE A 567 3.59 -18.98 11.07
CA ILE A 567 4.49 -18.59 12.18
C ILE A 567 3.75 -17.85 13.30
N HIS A 568 2.62 -17.21 13.00
CA HIS A 568 1.78 -16.51 13.98
C HIS A 568 0.61 -17.33 14.52
N SER A 569 0.41 -18.55 14.00
CA SER A 569 -0.66 -19.47 14.42
C SER A 569 -0.12 -20.66 15.22
N LEU A 570 1.12 -21.07 14.97
CA LEU A 570 1.75 -22.18 15.67
C LEU A 570 1.99 -21.83 17.14
N ASP A 571 1.86 -22.84 17.99
CA ASP A 571 2.34 -22.74 19.36
C ASP A 571 3.84 -22.47 19.36
N THR A 572 4.25 -21.50 20.18
CA THR A 572 5.62 -20.97 20.17
C THR A 572 6.66 -22.03 20.50
N ASP A 573 6.33 -22.95 21.40
CA ASP A 573 7.23 -24.01 21.86
C ASP A 573 7.39 -25.08 20.77
N SER A 574 6.38 -25.22 19.90
CA SER A 574 6.39 -26.11 18.74
C SER A 574 7.17 -25.53 17.56
N LEU A 575 7.16 -24.20 17.41
CA LEU A 575 7.86 -23.49 16.33
C LEU A 575 9.38 -23.40 16.57
N PHE A 576 9.79 -23.29 17.83
CA PHE A 576 11.18 -23.07 18.20
C PHE A 576 11.68 -24.14 19.18
N PRO A 577 12.46 -25.14 18.71
CA PRO A 577 13.12 -26.10 19.58
C PRO A 577 14.03 -25.42 20.64
N PRO A 578 14.34 -26.10 21.77
CA PRO A 578 15.29 -25.57 22.75
C PRO A 578 16.63 -25.19 22.11
N ASN A 579 17.14 -24.00 22.43
CA ASN A 579 18.37 -23.40 21.88
C ASN A 579 18.34 -23.01 20.39
N ASP A 580 17.19 -23.05 19.73
CA ASP A 580 17.04 -22.44 18.41
C ASP A 580 17.30 -20.92 18.49
N ASP A 581 17.92 -20.33 17.47
CA ASP A 581 18.26 -18.92 17.38
C ASP A 581 17.47 -18.16 16.28
N GLY A 582 16.41 -18.79 15.79
CA GLY A 582 15.58 -18.34 14.68
C GLY A 582 15.87 -19.06 13.36
N SER A 583 16.89 -19.91 13.28
CA SER A 583 17.26 -20.65 12.06
C SER A 583 16.11 -21.51 11.51
N SER A 584 15.25 -22.09 12.37
CA SER A 584 14.07 -22.86 11.94
C SER A 584 13.08 -22.06 11.08
N LEU A 585 13.11 -20.72 11.14
CA LEU A 585 12.27 -19.87 10.30
C LEU A 585 12.65 -19.98 8.81
N SER A 586 13.94 -20.19 8.51
CA SER A 586 14.40 -20.38 7.14
C SER A 586 13.93 -21.72 6.55
N ASP A 587 13.78 -22.76 7.38
CA ASP A 587 13.35 -24.10 6.96
C ASP A 587 11.87 -24.16 6.56
N LEU A 588 11.07 -23.20 7.02
CA LEU A 588 9.65 -23.08 6.69
C LEU A 588 9.40 -22.40 5.33
N TRP A 589 10.44 -21.85 4.68
CA TRP A 589 10.31 -21.17 3.40
C TRP A 589 10.20 -22.15 2.24
N MET A 590 8.99 -22.28 1.66
CA MET A 590 8.68 -23.29 0.65
C MET A 590 8.07 -22.70 -0.63
N THR A 591 8.72 -21.71 -1.24
CA THR A 591 8.19 -21.03 -2.44
C THR A 591 8.29 -21.84 -3.75
N GLY A 592 8.89 -23.03 -3.70
CA GLY A 592 9.24 -23.81 -4.90
C GLY A 592 10.41 -23.26 -5.72
N MET A 593 10.92 -22.07 -5.37
CA MET A 593 12.20 -21.55 -5.85
C MET A 593 13.29 -21.92 -4.83
N GLU A 594 14.39 -22.52 -5.30
CA GLU A 594 15.50 -22.90 -4.44
C GLU A 594 16.09 -21.63 -3.80
N ALA A 595 15.98 -21.51 -2.47
CA ALA A 595 16.63 -20.47 -1.73
C ALA A 595 18.15 -20.59 -1.94
N VAL A 596 18.85 -19.47 -2.00
CA VAL A 596 20.32 -19.51 -2.07
C VAL A 596 20.83 -20.11 -0.75
N PRO A 597 21.62 -21.20 -0.78
CA PRO A 597 22.08 -21.83 0.45
C PRO A 597 22.80 -20.85 1.38
N GLY A 598 22.45 -20.88 2.67
CA GLY A 598 23.03 -19.99 3.68
C GLY A 598 22.49 -18.55 3.68
N THR A 599 21.36 -18.30 3.02
CA THR A 599 20.64 -17.02 3.14
C THR A 599 19.50 -17.08 4.15
N HIS A 600 19.12 -15.90 4.65
CA HIS A 600 18.14 -15.73 5.71
C HIS A 600 17.11 -14.70 5.28
N TYR A 601 16.38 -14.94 4.19
CA TYR A 601 15.49 -13.95 3.56
C TYR A 601 14.60 -13.18 4.56
N VAL A 602 14.04 -13.89 5.55
CA VAL A 602 13.14 -13.32 6.56
C VAL A 602 13.83 -12.36 7.53
N SER A 603 15.17 -12.32 7.59
CA SER A 603 15.95 -11.35 8.39
C SER A 603 15.75 -9.91 7.93
N SER A 604 15.30 -9.69 6.70
CA SER A 604 15.03 -8.35 6.16
C SER A 604 13.60 -8.16 5.66
N TRP A 605 12.70 -9.09 5.99
CA TRP A 605 11.31 -9.04 5.58
C TRP A 605 10.49 -8.17 6.56
N LEU A 606 10.48 -6.86 6.27
CA LEU A 606 9.84 -5.82 7.10
C LEU A 606 8.35 -6.08 7.41
N HIS A 607 7.63 -6.79 6.53
CA HIS A 607 6.21 -7.11 6.77
C HIS A 607 6.01 -7.89 8.06
N LEU A 608 6.95 -8.75 8.46
CA LEU A 608 6.83 -9.55 9.67
C LEU A 608 6.99 -8.73 10.96
N CYS A 609 7.50 -7.49 10.89
CA CYS A 609 7.70 -6.57 12.04
C CYS A 609 7.09 -5.18 11.77
N SER A 610 5.98 -5.15 11.05
CA SER A 610 5.15 -3.95 10.81
C SER A 610 3.68 -4.33 10.99
N ASP A 611 2.75 -3.44 10.67
CA ASP A 611 1.30 -3.70 10.78
C ASP A 611 0.76 -4.80 9.83
N TYR A 612 1.63 -5.48 9.08
CA TYR A 612 1.32 -6.60 8.19
C TYR A 612 1.56 -7.99 8.82
N ASP A 613 1.98 -8.05 10.08
CA ASP A 613 2.10 -9.29 10.84
C ASP A 613 0.77 -10.07 10.88
N ALA A 614 0.82 -11.35 10.47
CA ALA A 614 -0.36 -12.19 10.20
C ALA A 614 -1.37 -11.54 9.23
N GLY A 615 -0.88 -10.73 8.30
CA GLY A 615 -1.63 -9.90 7.37
C GLY A 615 -1.13 -9.94 5.93
N TYR A 616 -0.02 -10.64 5.63
CA TYR A 616 0.58 -10.62 4.29
C TYR A 616 -0.34 -11.19 3.19
N TYR A 617 -1.25 -12.11 3.54
CA TYR A 617 -2.25 -12.66 2.63
C TYR A 617 -3.16 -11.58 1.99
N SER A 618 -3.30 -10.43 2.66
CA SER A 618 -4.19 -9.33 2.23
C SER A 618 -3.89 -8.85 0.81
N TYR A 619 -2.63 -8.86 0.37
CA TYR A 619 -2.28 -8.47 -1.00
C TYR A 619 -2.98 -9.31 -2.06
N LEU A 620 -2.96 -10.63 -1.89
CA LEU A 620 -3.56 -11.57 -2.85
C LEU A 620 -5.07 -11.66 -2.67
N TRP A 621 -5.54 -11.57 -1.42
CA TRP A 621 -6.95 -11.49 -1.08
C TRP A 621 -7.65 -10.30 -1.76
N SER A 622 -7.07 -9.10 -1.61
CA SER A 622 -7.58 -7.88 -2.23
C SER A 622 -7.52 -7.95 -3.76
N GLU A 623 -6.50 -8.59 -4.33
CA GLU A 623 -6.36 -8.69 -5.79
C GLU A 623 -7.40 -9.62 -6.41
N VAL A 624 -7.75 -10.69 -5.70
CA VAL A 624 -8.84 -11.59 -6.10
C VAL A 624 -10.16 -10.83 -6.16
N PHE A 625 -10.49 -10.08 -5.12
CA PHE A 625 -11.76 -9.35 -5.06
C PHE A 625 -11.79 -8.09 -5.90
N SER A 626 -10.67 -7.41 -6.10
CA SER A 626 -10.60 -6.29 -7.04
C SER A 626 -10.79 -6.75 -8.49
N SER A 627 -10.32 -7.94 -8.85
CA SER A 627 -10.61 -8.57 -10.15
C SER A 627 -12.10 -8.89 -10.29
N ASP A 628 -12.76 -9.30 -9.20
CA ASP A 628 -14.20 -9.56 -9.21
C ASP A 628 -15.02 -8.26 -9.33
N LEU A 629 -14.63 -7.19 -8.62
CA LEU A 629 -15.19 -5.85 -8.83
C LEU A 629 -15.06 -5.40 -10.29
N PHE A 630 -13.86 -5.57 -10.86
CA PHE A 630 -13.60 -5.18 -12.24
C PHE A 630 -14.45 -5.95 -13.26
N SER A 631 -14.92 -7.16 -12.92
CA SER A 631 -15.76 -7.97 -13.80
C SER A 631 -17.08 -7.28 -14.20
N ARG A 632 -17.65 -6.42 -13.33
CA ARG A 632 -18.83 -5.61 -13.66
C ARG A 632 -18.53 -4.61 -14.78
N PHE A 633 -17.38 -3.93 -14.72
CA PHE A 633 -16.92 -3.06 -15.81
C PHE A 633 -16.67 -3.84 -17.10
N GLN A 634 -16.11 -5.06 -17.02
CA GLN A 634 -15.94 -5.90 -18.20
C GLN A 634 -17.27 -6.31 -18.84
N ALA A 635 -18.28 -6.59 -18.03
CA ALA A 635 -19.59 -7.04 -18.51
C ALA A 635 -20.48 -5.90 -19.04
N GLU A 636 -20.43 -4.73 -18.42
CA GLU A 636 -21.34 -3.61 -18.70
C GLU A 636 -20.68 -2.42 -19.43
N GLY A 637 -19.39 -2.52 -19.72
CA GLY A 637 -18.59 -1.52 -20.44
C GLY A 637 -17.51 -0.90 -19.55
N ILE A 638 -16.26 -0.97 -20.02
CA ILE A 638 -15.06 -0.56 -19.25
C ILE A 638 -15.17 0.87 -18.75
N LEU A 639 -15.74 1.78 -19.54
CA LEU A 639 -15.90 3.20 -19.18
C LEU A 639 -17.36 3.57 -18.87
N SER A 640 -18.18 2.62 -18.45
CA SER A 640 -19.60 2.84 -18.14
C SER A 640 -19.75 3.82 -16.95
N PRO A 641 -20.31 5.03 -17.15
CA PRO A 641 -20.54 5.97 -16.06
C PRO A 641 -21.49 5.42 -15.01
N LYS A 642 -22.46 4.59 -15.42
CA LYS A 642 -23.40 3.93 -14.51
C LYS A 642 -22.70 2.99 -13.53
N VAL A 643 -21.81 2.12 -14.05
CA VAL A 643 -21.04 1.20 -13.18
C VAL A 643 -20.09 1.98 -12.28
N GLY A 644 -19.49 3.06 -12.80
CA GLY A 644 -18.65 3.96 -12.02
C GLY A 644 -19.41 4.71 -10.90
N GLU A 645 -20.64 5.14 -11.14
CA GLU A 645 -21.52 5.72 -10.13
C GLU A 645 -21.90 4.71 -9.06
N ASP A 646 -22.27 3.48 -9.46
CA ASP A 646 -22.52 2.38 -8.52
C ASP A 646 -21.27 2.06 -7.70
N TYR A 647 -20.08 2.04 -8.31
CA TYR A 647 -18.81 1.82 -7.60
C TYR A 647 -18.55 2.93 -6.58
N ARG A 648 -18.72 4.19 -6.99
CA ARG A 648 -18.59 5.33 -6.08
C ARG A 648 -19.55 5.23 -4.89
N ARG A 649 -20.82 4.91 -5.15
CA ARG A 649 -21.90 4.88 -4.15
C ARG A 649 -21.86 3.67 -3.23
N LEU A 650 -21.54 2.49 -3.77
CA LEU A 650 -21.61 1.21 -3.04
C LEU A 650 -20.27 0.77 -2.45
N VAL A 651 -19.14 1.28 -2.96
CA VAL A 651 -17.80 0.87 -2.48
C VAL A 651 -17.08 2.04 -1.83
N LEU A 652 -16.96 3.19 -2.50
CA LEU A 652 -16.13 4.30 -2.00
C LEU A 652 -16.80 5.16 -0.94
N GLN A 653 -18.08 5.51 -1.13
CA GLN A 653 -18.82 6.38 -0.21
C GLN A 653 -18.98 5.77 1.20
N PRO A 654 -19.37 4.48 1.36
CA PRO A 654 -19.50 3.89 2.69
C PRO A 654 -18.15 3.69 3.38
N ALA A 655 -17.06 3.51 2.63
CA ALA A 655 -15.73 3.26 3.16
C ALA A 655 -15.75 2.18 4.27
N ALA A 656 -15.24 2.47 5.47
CA ALA A 656 -15.21 1.53 6.59
C ALA A 656 -16.44 1.62 7.52
N SER A 657 -17.48 2.38 7.14
CA SER A 657 -18.76 2.41 7.89
C SER A 657 -19.58 1.13 7.73
N GLU A 658 -19.17 0.22 6.83
CA GLU A 658 -19.82 -1.05 6.52
C GLU A 658 -18.78 -2.17 6.38
N ASP A 659 -19.22 -3.44 6.44
CA ASP A 659 -18.33 -4.59 6.26
C ASP A 659 -17.92 -4.74 4.79
N GLY A 660 -16.62 -4.91 4.52
CA GLY A 660 -16.08 -4.97 3.15
C GLY A 660 -16.71 -6.09 2.29
N MET A 661 -17.03 -7.25 2.87
CA MET A 661 -17.69 -8.34 2.13
C MET A 661 -19.12 -7.96 1.74
N LYS A 662 -19.80 -7.15 2.55
CA LYS A 662 -21.11 -6.60 2.22
C LYS A 662 -20.98 -5.58 1.07
N LEU A 663 -20.00 -4.68 1.11
CA LEU A 663 -19.76 -3.72 0.02
C LEU A 663 -19.47 -4.42 -1.32
N LEU A 664 -18.64 -5.47 -1.30
CA LEU A 664 -18.41 -6.33 -2.47
C LEU A 664 -19.72 -6.95 -2.95
N GLY A 665 -20.50 -7.52 -2.03
CA GLY A 665 -21.78 -8.17 -2.35
C GLY A 665 -22.81 -7.24 -2.96
N ASP A 666 -22.97 -6.05 -2.38
CA ASP A 666 -23.90 -5.02 -2.83
C ASP A 666 -23.53 -4.51 -4.22
N PHE A 667 -22.23 -4.28 -4.48
CA PHE A 667 -21.76 -3.86 -5.81
C PHE A 667 -21.84 -4.98 -6.84
N LEU A 668 -21.55 -6.23 -6.49
CA LEU A 668 -21.59 -7.35 -7.44
C LEU A 668 -23.00 -7.89 -7.69
N GLY A 669 -23.94 -7.66 -6.77
CA GLY A 669 -25.27 -8.29 -6.77
C GLY A 669 -25.23 -9.79 -6.42
N ARG A 670 -24.10 -10.28 -5.91
CA ARG A 670 -23.84 -11.67 -5.49
C ARG A 670 -22.67 -11.71 -4.53
N ALA A 671 -22.48 -12.82 -3.81
CA ALA A 671 -21.26 -13.02 -3.03
C ALA A 671 -20.00 -12.94 -3.93
N PRO A 672 -18.91 -12.31 -3.46
CA PRO A 672 -17.66 -12.27 -4.20
C PRO A 672 -17.03 -13.66 -4.31
N ASN A 673 -16.31 -13.92 -5.39
CA ASN A 673 -15.61 -15.18 -5.62
C ASN A 673 -14.30 -14.98 -6.40
N GLN A 674 -13.57 -16.07 -6.62
CA GLN A 674 -12.26 -16.06 -7.29
C GLN A 674 -12.30 -16.28 -8.81
N GLU A 675 -13.47 -16.45 -9.42
CA GLU A 675 -13.57 -16.82 -10.84
C GLU A 675 -12.98 -15.76 -11.76
N SER A 676 -13.30 -14.49 -11.51
CA SER A 676 -12.83 -13.36 -12.32
C SER A 676 -11.31 -13.25 -12.27
N PHE A 677 -10.72 -13.45 -11.08
CA PHE A 677 -9.27 -13.51 -10.91
C PHE A 677 -8.64 -14.66 -11.70
N LEU A 678 -9.15 -15.90 -11.54
CA LEU A 678 -8.62 -17.07 -12.24
C LEU A 678 -8.72 -16.92 -13.77
N LYS A 679 -9.86 -16.45 -14.28
CA LYS A 679 -10.06 -16.14 -15.70
C LYS A 679 -9.05 -15.11 -16.19
N SER A 680 -8.76 -14.08 -15.37
CA SER A 680 -7.76 -13.07 -15.71
C SER A 680 -6.35 -13.63 -15.87
N LEU A 681 -6.06 -14.78 -15.24
CA LEU A 681 -4.80 -15.52 -15.36
C LEU A 681 -4.81 -16.62 -16.44
N GLY A 682 -5.93 -16.78 -17.16
CA GLY A 682 -6.12 -17.88 -18.12
C GLY A 682 -6.40 -19.24 -17.48
N LEU A 683 -6.90 -19.25 -16.24
CA LEU A 683 -7.30 -20.43 -15.49
C LEU A 683 -8.84 -20.53 -15.39
N ASN A 684 -9.33 -21.74 -15.11
CA ASN A 684 -10.75 -22.03 -14.87
C ASN A 684 -11.02 -22.37 -13.41
#